data_AF-A0A951TB52-F1
#
_entry.id   AF-A0A951TB52-F1
#
_cell.length_a   1.000
_cell.length_b   1.000
_cell.length_c   1.000
_cell.angle_alpha   90.00
_cell.angle_beta   90.00
_cell.angle_gamma   90.00
#
_symmetry.space_group_name_H-M   'P 1'
#
loop_
_entity.id
_entity.type
_entity.pdbx_description
1 polymer ?
#
loop_
_entity_poly.entity_id
_entity_poly.type
_entity_poly.pdbx_seq_one_letter_code
_entity_poly.pdbx_strand_id
1 'polypeptide(L)'
;MNILSFAVTCALLLCAPNPVLPGTNDVGVLRHAGKYYLMGMGTSGGIYVSGDLSNWSGPHHAFSMENAWTEGPSATDENIHACDLVLLNGVFHLYWSVNHGELRQIGHAVGDNPLGPYREPAHDVPFDGRIDPQCFQDADGRLYFYTVKFGMGNIIWGQPMADPWTLTDKPVRLLTPSRDTWETLDQPPQFVNEGPFVVRHRDRYYMVYNANHTSRQFGNYALGVAEADTPLGFKNAGKYPFPVLRSNRDPKHEGVTPEPDTPEVKNCGQPNLVRGPNGIEWWLVYFADQQRRAQYIDRAHFFGRELYIEGPTLAEIPGYQPVPAIPSFWDLFDGSEPLDERWSRDGAWQKENGVLRAAGEEGAVFARTKMADAAHYVSETVLRHGGGGAGRLGVAAWRGNDLLLLAGLDRADNTAFLNLCPGGTCGEERVSLPPDFNWDGPHTLRVENNAGQFAVHLGAVLLKFTGARTEKNQPVQAGLFAEGCAASFDSFLLTHGWEEWGAGIRGWETREGREQKGGKDGLALAPGESVFKGGLPLQYEFSLQVRSEGVGGVYPVYRDEDNYACLTFDRDFTTIRFSGRRHGQPQPSVEFSVRKRIHRAHDAAVNGDNLRVVKFGDRLILFAEGYELGTIMGDWPVSRAGLFAEKGRCAFDGITLYELP
;
A
#
# COMPACT_ATOMS: atom_id res chain seq x y z
N MET A 1 -39.44 14.17 -15.36
CA MET A 1 -38.87 12.91 -15.87
C MET A 1 -37.78 12.54 -14.88
N ASN A 2 -38.06 11.54 -14.02
CA ASN A 2 -37.28 11.25 -12.83
C ASN A 2 -35.90 10.70 -13.19
N ILE A 3 -34.84 11.40 -12.78
CA ILE A 3 -33.47 10.87 -12.81
C ILE A 3 -33.30 10.10 -11.50
N LEU A 4 -33.27 8.77 -11.61
CA LEU A 4 -32.75 7.88 -10.58
C LEU A 4 -31.25 8.18 -10.43
N SER A 5 -30.87 8.90 -9.38
CA SER A 5 -29.49 8.94 -8.96
C SER A 5 -29.16 7.58 -8.34
N PHE A 6 -28.22 6.85 -8.94
CA PHE A 6 -27.68 5.60 -8.43
C PHE A 6 -26.87 5.90 -7.16
N ALA A 7 -27.56 6.13 -6.04
CA ALA A 7 -26.99 5.88 -4.73
C ALA A 7 -26.89 4.36 -4.58
N VAL A 8 -25.76 3.79 -4.97
CA VAL A 8 -25.39 2.44 -4.54
C VAL A 8 -25.22 2.55 -3.02
N THR A 9 -26.26 2.21 -2.28
CA THR A 9 -26.18 1.89 -0.87
C THR A 9 -25.03 0.91 -0.66
N CYS A 10 -23.95 1.36 -0.01
CA CYS A 10 -22.79 0.58 0.45
C CYS A 10 -23.19 -0.50 1.48
N ALA A 11 -24.05 -1.43 1.10
CA ALA A 11 -24.60 -2.46 1.97
C ALA A 11 -24.19 -3.89 1.57
N LEU A 12 -23.19 -4.08 0.69
CA LEU A 12 -22.82 -5.40 0.16
C LEU A 12 -21.30 -5.57 0.01
N LEU A 13 -20.52 -5.59 1.10
CA LEU A 13 -19.08 -5.87 1.02
C LEU A 13 -18.59 -6.69 2.23
N LEU A 14 -19.19 -7.86 2.44
CA LEU A 14 -18.60 -8.90 3.31
C LEU A 14 -17.78 -9.91 2.49
N CYS A 15 -18.05 -10.07 1.19
CA CYS A 15 -17.46 -11.12 0.37
C CYS A 15 -16.22 -10.63 -0.37
N ALA A 16 -15.22 -11.52 -0.49
CA ALA A 16 -14.01 -11.22 -1.27
C ALA A 16 -14.30 -10.95 -2.76
N PRO A 17 -13.50 -10.08 -3.40
CA PRO A 17 -13.64 -9.71 -4.81
C PRO A 17 -13.09 -10.75 -5.79
N ASN A 18 -12.78 -11.96 -5.32
CA ASN A 18 -11.95 -12.92 -6.04
C ASN A 18 -12.75 -13.97 -6.84
N PRO A 19 -12.29 -14.34 -8.05
CA PRO A 19 -11.18 -13.76 -8.82
C PRO A 19 -11.55 -12.41 -9.48
N VAL A 20 -10.58 -11.52 -9.66
CA VAL A 20 -10.78 -10.17 -10.22
C VAL A 20 -10.58 -10.07 -11.73
N LEU A 21 -9.71 -10.91 -12.32
CA LEU A 21 -9.45 -10.86 -13.77
C LEU A 21 -9.09 -12.25 -14.32
N PRO A 22 -10.02 -12.92 -15.03
CA PRO A 22 -9.77 -14.26 -15.53
C PRO A 22 -8.86 -14.31 -16.77
N GLY A 23 -8.16 -15.43 -16.96
CA GLY A 23 -7.41 -15.71 -18.19
C GLY A 23 -6.10 -14.91 -18.32
N THR A 24 -5.75 -14.13 -17.30
CA THR A 24 -4.52 -13.35 -17.22
C THR A 24 -3.64 -13.90 -16.10
N ASN A 25 -2.33 -14.01 -16.30
CA ASN A 25 -1.34 -14.38 -15.29
C ASN A 25 0.02 -13.74 -15.58
N ASP A 26 1.01 -14.00 -14.71
CA ASP A 26 2.37 -13.46 -14.81
C ASP A 26 2.39 -11.95 -15.08
N VAL A 27 1.70 -11.17 -14.24
CA VAL A 27 1.46 -9.74 -14.48
C VAL A 27 2.43 -8.85 -13.70
N GLY A 28 2.62 -7.64 -14.22
CA GLY A 28 3.10 -6.47 -13.48
C GLY A 28 1.95 -5.51 -13.21
N VAL A 29 1.97 -4.84 -12.05
CA VAL A 29 0.95 -3.86 -11.65
C VAL A 29 1.58 -2.52 -11.27
N LEU A 30 1.17 -1.45 -11.96
CA LEU A 30 1.54 -0.07 -11.64
C LEU A 30 0.37 0.68 -11.00
N ARG A 31 0.61 1.37 -9.88
CA ARG A 31 -0.31 2.38 -9.32
C ARG A 31 0.13 3.77 -9.78
N HIS A 32 -0.76 4.50 -10.46
CA HIS A 32 -0.50 5.85 -10.93
C HIS A 32 -1.80 6.68 -11.00
N ALA A 33 -1.74 7.94 -10.54
CA ALA A 33 -2.86 8.89 -10.57
C ALA A 33 -4.20 8.32 -10.03
N GLY A 34 -4.14 7.60 -8.90
CA GLY A 34 -5.32 6.98 -8.29
C GLY A 34 -5.89 5.77 -9.01
N LYS A 35 -5.21 5.26 -10.05
CA LYS A 35 -5.60 4.09 -10.84
C LYS A 35 -4.50 3.02 -10.81
N TYR A 36 -4.85 1.84 -11.27
CA TYR A 36 -4.00 0.66 -11.38
C TYR A 36 -3.98 0.18 -12.82
N TYR A 37 -2.79 -0.20 -13.28
CA TYR A 37 -2.51 -0.62 -14.65
C TYR A 37 -1.84 -1.98 -14.60
N LEU A 38 -2.37 -2.94 -15.38
CA LEU A 38 -1.94 -4.33 -15.34
C LEU A 38 -1.67 -4.86 -16.75
N MET A 39 -0.48 -5.44 -16.94
CA MET A 39 -0.04 -6.11 -18.17
C MET A 39 0.57 -7.46 -17.80
N GLY A 40 0.54 -8.42 -18.73
CA GLY A 40 1.24 -9.71 -18.58
C GLY A 40 0.73 -10.76 -19.56
N MET A 41 0.91 -12.02 -19.21
CA MET A 41 0.44 -13.13 -20.05
C MET A 41 -1.10 -13.13 -20.15
N GLY A 42 -1.61 -13.25 -21.37
CA GLY A 42 -3.04 -13.23 -21.68
C GLY A 42 -3.59 -11.82 -21.98
N THR A 43 -2.71 -10.80 -21.96
CA THR A 43 -3.06 -9.42 -22.35
C THR A 43 -2.68 -9.07 -23.78
N SER A 44 -1.78 -9.84 -24.41
CA SER A 44 -1.28 -9.63 -25.78
C SER A 44 -0.80 -8.19 -26.02
N GLY A 45 0.02 -7.66 -25.10
CA GLY A 45 0.55 -6.29 -25.19
C GLY A 45 -0.42 -5.20 -24.74
N GLY A 46 -1.60 -5.58 -24.25
CA GLY A 46 -2.60 -4.66 -23.72
C GLY A 46 -2.49 -4.40 -22.21
N ILE A 47 -3.04 -3.27 -21.77
CA ILE A 47 -3.14 -2.86 -20.37
C ILE A 47 -4.59 -2.83 -19.92
N TYR A 48 -4.88 -3.52 -18.81
CA TYR A 48 -6.14 -3.34 -18.06
C TYR A 48 -6.00 -2.20 -17.05
N VAL A 49 -7.11 -1.49 -16.80
CA VAL A 49 -7.18 -0.36 -15.86
C VAL A 49 -8.25 -0.61 -14.80
N SER A 50 -7.91 -0.31 -13.54
CA SER A 50 -8.84 -0.33 -12.42
C SER A 50 -8.71 0.93 -11.56
N GLY A 51 -9.82 1.39 -10.97
CA GLY A 51 -9.81 2.45 -9.93
C GLY A 51 -9.77 1.89 -8.49
N ASP A 52 -10.00 0.58 -8.32
CA ASP A 52 -10.28 -0.04 -7.02
C ASP A 52 -9.61 -1.42 -6.84
N LEU A 53 -8.69 -1.80 -7.75
CA LEU A 53 -8.04 -3.12 -7.88
C LEU A 53 -8.96 -4.32 -8.13
N SER A 54 -10.27 -4.15 -8.01
CA SER A 54 -11.26 -5.23 -8.03
C SER A 54 -11.95 -5.31 -9.39
N ASN A 55 -12.33 -4.15 -9.93
CA ASN A 55 -13.02 -4.00 -11.20
C ASN A 55 -12.05 -3.51 -12.27
N TRP A 56 -11.80 -4.36 -13.27
CA TRP A 56 -10.85 -4.09 -14.35
C TRP A 56 -11.56 -3.84 -15.68
N SER A 57 -11.05 -2.87 -16.45
CA SER A 57 -11.52 -2.51 -17.79
C SER A 57 -10.39 -2.58 -18.81
N GLY A 58 -10.71 -2.87 -20.07
CA GLY A 58 -9.72 -3.07 -21.14
C GLY A 58 -9.74 -4.49 -21.73
N PRO A 59 -8.63 -4.97 -22.31
CA PRO A 59 -7.33 -4.32 -22.34
C PRO A 59 -7.24 -3.24 -23.44
N HIS A 60 -6.45 -2.20 -23.20
CA HIS A 60 -6.06 -1.20 -24.20
C HIS A 60 -4.69 -1.57 -24.76
N HIS A 61 -4.55 -1.72 -26.08
CA HIS A 61 -3.26 -2.07 -26.68
C HIS A 61 -2.22 -0.99 -26.37
N ALA A 62 -1.12 -1.39 -25.74
CA ALA A 62 -0.11 -0.47 -25.21
C ALA A 62 1.30 -0.76 -25.72
N PHE A 63 1.60 -2.00 -26.10
CA PHE A 63 2.93 -2.39 -26.50
C PHE A 63 2.86 -3.48 -27.56
N SER A 64 3.67 -3.33 -28.62
CA SER A 64 4.01 -4.43 -29.50
C SER A 64 5.52 -4.62 -29.50
N MET A 65 5.96 -5.87 -29.38
CA MET A 65 7.38 -6.19 -29.48
C MET A 65 7.88 -5.85 -30.88
N GLU A 66 8.88 -4.98 -30.96
CA GLU A 66 9.44 -4.45 -32.21
C GLU A 66 10.97 -4.52 -32.19
N ASN A 67 11.55 -5.62 -31.69
CA ASN A 67 13.00 -5.76 -31.56
C ASN A 67 13.63 -6.71 -32.59
N ALA A 68 14.96 -6.61 -32.70
CA ALA A 68 15.81 -7.42 -33.57
C ALA A 68 16.50 -8.57 -32.83
N TRP A 69 16.42 -8.64 -31.49
CA TRP A 69 17.03 -9.70 -30.68
C TRP A 69 16.17 -10.98 -30.57
N THR A 70 14.93 -10.98 -31.07
CA THR A 70 14.11 -12.18 -31.25
C THR A 70 13.33 -12.13 -32.57
N GLU A 71 13.00 -13.30 -33.12
CA GLU A 71 12.24 -13.44 -34.37
C GLU A 71 11.17 -14.54 -34.26
N GLY A 72 10.20 -14.54 -35.17
CA GLY A 72 9.16 -15.57 -35.22
C GLY A 72 8.23 -15.55 -34.00
N PRO A 73 7.73 -16.72 -33.55
CA PRO A 73 6.73 -16.78 -32.47
C PRO A 73 7.18 -16.13 -31.16
N SER A 74 8.47 -16.14 -30.84
CA SER A 74 8.99 -15.53 -29.61
C SER A 74 8.99 -13.99 -29.63
N ALA A 75 8.81 -13.38 -30.81
CA ALA A 75 8.72 -11.94 -30.98
C ALA A 75 7.27 -11.42 -31.01
N THR A 76 6.26 -12.23 -30.68
CA THR A 76 4.85 -11.82 -30.68
C THR A 76 4.37 -11.43 -29.28
N ASP A 77 3.45 -10.48 -29.20
CA ASP A 77 2.89 -9.93 -27.95
C ASP A 77 2.25 -10.99 -27.03
N GLU A 78 1.95 -12.19 -27.56
CA GLU A 78 1.51 -13.35 -26.78
C GLU A 78 2.59 -13.90 -25.83
N ASN A 79 3.85 -13.55 -26.05
CA ASN A 79 5.01 -13.97 -25.25
C ASN A 79 5.54 -12.86 -24.34
N ILE A 80 4.70 -11.88 -24.01
CA ILE A 80 4.94 -10.98 -22.88
C ILE A 80 4.51 -11.73 -21.61
N HIS A 81 5.49 -12.35 -20.94
CA HIS A 81 5.29 -13.06 -19.68
C HIS A 81 5.44 -12.09 -18.49
N ALA A 82 5.86 -12.61 -17.34
CA ALA A 82 6.24 -11.87 -16.14
C ALA A 82 6.92 -10.55 -16.49
N CYS A 83 6.30 -9.45 -16.05
CA CYS A 83 6.74 -8.10 -16.34
C CYS A 83 6.61 -7.21 -15.11
N ASP A 84 7.22 -6.03 -15.19
CA ASP A 84 7.16 -4.98 -14.19
C ASP A 84 6.95 -3.63 -14.86
N LEU A 85 6.04 -2.83 -14.28
CA LEU A 85 5.65 -1.51 -14.74
C LEU A 85 5.98 -0.48 -13.66
N VAL A 86 6.82 0.51 -13.97
CA VAL A 86 7.27 1.50 -12.98
C VAL A 86 7.39 2.89 -13.59
N LEU A 87 7.00 3.92 -12.84
CA LEU A 87 7.23 5.32 -13.21
C LEU A 87 8.52 5.80 -12.53
N LEU A 88 9.53 6.16 -13.34
CA LEU A 88 10.81 6.67 -12.85
C LEU A 88 11.11 8.00 -13.53
N ASN A 89 11.31 9.06 -12.74
CA ASN A 89 11.65 10.39 -13.24
C ASN A 89 10.77 10.84 -14.42
N GLY A 90 9.45 10.73 -14.28
CA GLY A 90 8.50 11.15 -15.32
C GLY A 90 8.40 10.26 -16.56
N VAL A 91 9.04 9.10 -16.59
CA VAL A 91 8.96 8.14 -17.70
C VAL A 91 8.37 6.82 -17.21
N PHE A 92 7.44 6.24 -17.96
CA PHE A 92 6.89 4.91 -17.66
C PHE A 92 7.79 3.85 -18.29
N HIS A 93 8.25 2.89 -17.47
CA HIS A 93 9.10 1.78 -17.88
C HIS A 93 8.31 0.47 -17.83
N LEU A 94 8.48 -0.35 -18.86
CA LEU A 94 8.04 -1.74 -18.94
C LEU A 94 9.28 -2.62 -19.09
N TYR A 95 9.52 -3.50 -18.12
CA TYR A 95 10.46 -4.61 -18.26
C TYR A 95 9.65 -5.89 -18.37
N TRP A 96 9.93 -6.74 -19.35
CA TRP A 96 9.17 -7.98 -19.53
C TRP A 96 10.05 -9.16 -19.88
N SER A 97 9.60 -10.35 -19.50
CA SER A 97 10.23 -11.60 -19.88
C SER A 97 9.66 -12.12 -21.19
N VAL A 98 10.54 -12.62 -22.05
CA VAL A 98 10.18 -13.52 -23.15
C VAL A 98 10.59 -14.94 -22.77
N ASN A 99 9.63 -15.86 -22.74
CA ASN A 99 9.81 -17.24 -22.29
C ASN A 99 9.26 -18.22 -23.34
N HIS A 100 10.00 -18.37 -24.45
CA HIS A 100 9.58 -19.19 -25.59
C HIS A 100 10.72 -20.08 -26.11
N GLY A 101 10.48 -21.37 -26.31
CA GLY A 101 11.51 -22.31 -26.79
C GLY A 101 12.76 -22.30 -25.89
N GLU A 102 13.93 -22.05 -26.47
CA GLU A 102 15.20 -21.83 -25.74
C GLU A 102 15.44 -20.36 -25.35
N LEU A 103 14.67 -19.41 -25.89
CA LEU A 103 14.86 -17.98 -25.67
C LEU A 103 14.30 -17.57 -24.30
N ARG A 104 15.19 -17.09 -23.44
CA ARG A 104 14.87 -16.55 -22.10
C ARG A 104 15.62 -15.24 -21.93
N GLN A 105 14.94 -14.14 -22.22
CA GLN A 105 15.50 -12.78 -22.20
C GLN A 105 14.51 -11.80 -21.58
N ILE A 106 15.04 -10.69 -21.10
CA ILE A 106 14.28 -9.57 -20.58
C ILE A 106 14.41 -8.40 -21.56
N GLY A 107 13.28 -7.87 -22.01
CA GLY A 107 13.22 -6.63 -22.78
C GLY A 107 12.98 -5.41 -21.90
N HIS A 108 13.19 -4.22 -22.47
CA HIS A 108 12.88 -2.94 -21.84
C HIS A 108 12.24 -1.98 -22.85
N ALA A 109 11.16 -1.33 -22.46
CA ALA A 109 10.41 -0.36 -23.25
C ALA A 109 9.95 0.80 -22.37
N VAL A 110 9.68 1.94 -22.99
CA VAL A 110 9.26 3.16 -22.29
C VAL A 110 8.11 3.89 -22.98
N GLY A 111 7.34 4.63 -22.20
CA GLY A 111 6.25 5.48 -22.68
C GLY A 111 6.05 6.72 -21.82
N ASP A 112 5.29 7.68 -22.36
CA ASP A 112 4.96 8.95 -21.69
C ASP A 112 3.61 8.91 -20.95
N ASN A 113 2.86 7.81 -21.13
CA ASN A 113 1.54 7.57 -20.58
C ASN A 113 1.48 6.14 -20.03
N PRO A 114 0.80 5.88 -18.89
CA PRO A 114 0.68 4.53 -18.36
C PRO A 114 -0.02 3.55 -19.33
N LEU A 115 -0.86 4.04 -20.26
CA LEU A 115 -1.51 3.25 -21.32
C LEU A 115 -0.66 3.13 -22.61
N GLY A 116 0.56 3.63 -22.61
CA GLY A 116 1.44 3.60 -23.77
C GLY A 116 1.06 4.64 -24.85
N PRO A 117 1.53 4.44 -26.10
CA PRO A 117 2.33 3.30 -26.54
C PRO A 117 3.70 3.24 -25.86
N TYR A 118 4.15 2.05 -25.50
CA TYR A 118 5.52 1.78 -25.05
C TYR A 118 6.40 1.45 -26.26
N ARG A 119 7.67 1.87 -26.23
CA ARG A 119 8.65 1.64 -27.29
C ARG A 119 10.00 1.23 -26.72
N GLU A 120 10.64 0.27 -27.37
CA GLU A 120 11.97 -0.19 -27.00
C GLU A 120 12.99 0.90 -27.34
N PRO A 121 13.79 1.40 -26.38
CA PRO A 121 14.85 2.36 -26.69
C PRO A 121 16.04 1.68 -27.40
N ALA A 122 16.22 0.37 -27.19
CA ALA A 122 17.26 -0.45 -27.79
C ALA A 122 16.64 -1.73 -28.38
N HIS A 123 16.85 -1.95 -29.68
CA HIS A 123 16.21 -3.04 -30.41
C HIS A 123 17.12 -4.24 -30.67
N ASP A 124 18.45 -4.05 -30.63
CA ASP A 124 19.40 -5.08 -31.09
C ASP A 124 19.86 -6.03 -29.98
N VAL A 125 19.67 -5.65 -28.72
CA VAL A 125 20.11 -6.41 -27.55
C VAL A 125 19.00 -6.45 -26.49
N PRO A 126 18.80 -7.59 -25.83
CA PRO A 126 17.91 -7.64 -24.67
C PRO A 126 18.54 -6.84 -23.52
N PHE A 127 17.69 -6.34 -22.63
CA PHE A 127 18.10 -5.58 -21.45
C PHE A 127 18.91 -6.44 -20.46
N ASP A 128 18.44 -7.66 -20.21
CA ASP A 128 19.12 -8.66 -19.38
C ASP A 128 18.70 -10.07 -19.80
N GLY A 129 19.41 -11.10 -19.31
CA GLY A 129 19.11 -12.49 -19.57
C GLY A 129 18.15 -13.13 -18.59
N ARG A 130 17.42 -14.16 -19.07
CA ARG A 130 16.48 -15.03 -18.34
C ARG A 130 15.10 -14.42 -18.11
N ILE A 131 14.56 -14.38 -16.89
CA ILE A 131 13.13 -14.08 -16.65
C ILE A 131 12.90 -13.30 -15.33
N ASP A 132 11.65 -12.91 -15.15
CA ASP A 132 11.01 -12.32 -13.97
C ASP A 132 11.69 -11.04 -13.48
N PRO A 133 11.68 -9.97 -14.30
CA PRO A 133 12.24 -8.69 -13.90
C PRO A 133 11.39 -8.01 -12.82
N GLN A 134 12.07 -7.34 -11.91
CA GLN A 134 11.47 -6.28 -11.09
C GLN A 134 12.48 -5.13 -10.94
N CYS A 135 12.06 -3.90 -11.23
CA CYS A 135 12.80 -2.68 -10.97
C CYS A 135 12.28 -2.02 -9.68
N PHE A 136 13.15 -1.86 -8.70
CA PHE A 136 12.83 -1.30 -7.40
C PHE A 136 13.62 0.00 -7.16
N GLN A 137 12.91 1.08 -6.82
CA GLN A 137 13.51 2.32 -6.33
C GLN A 137 13.39 2.39 -4.81
N ASP A 138 14.52 2.51 -4.11
CA ASP A 138 14.53 2.71 -2.66
C ASP A 138 14.26 4.19 -2.30
N ALA A 139 13.96 4.45 -1.02
CA ALA A 139 13.63 5.78 -0.54
C ALA A 139 14.81 6.77 -0.56
N ASP A 140 16.03 6.31 -0.85
CA ASP A 140 17.20 7.15 -1.12
C ASP A 140 17.37 7.49 -2.62
N GLY A 141 16.50 6.99 -3.48
CA GLY A 141 16.48 7.21 -4.93
C GLY A 141 17.29 6.19 -5.74
N ARG A 142 18.04 5.29 -5.11
CA ARG A 142 18.81 4.26 -5.81
C ARG A 142 17.91 3.20 -6.42
N LEU A 143 18.34 2.69 -7.56
CA LEU A 143 17.64 1.67 -8.33
C LEU A 143 18.31 0.30 -8.18
N TYR A 144 17.47 -0.72 -8.09
CA TYR A 144 17.86 -2.13 -8.00
C TYR A 144 17.01 -2.94 -8.97
N PHE A 145 17.63 -3.90 -9.65
CA PHE A 145 16.98 -4.81 -10.56
C PHE A 145 17.07 -6.24 -10.01
N TYR A 146 15.93 -6.90 -9.88
CA TYR A 146 15.82 -8.29 -9.46
C TYR A 146 15.41 -9.15 -10.64
N THR A 147 16.03 -10.32 -10.77
CA THR A 147 15.77 -11.26 -11.86
C THR A 147 16.01 -12.69 -11.42
N VAL A 148 15.55 -13.64 -12.23
CA VAL A 148 15.78 -15.07 -12.04
C VAL A 148 16.82 -15.55 -13.03
N LYS A 149 17.84 -16.25 -12.57
CA LYS A 149 18.85 -16.88 -13.44
C LYS A 149 18.81 -18.41 -13.29
N PHE A 150 19.03 -19.10 -14.40
CA PHE A 150 19.02 -20.56 -14.45
C PHE A 150 20.42 -21.11 -14.23
N GLY A 151 20.56 -21.97 -13.22
CA GLY A 151 21.79 -22.67 -12.91
C GLY A 151 21.46 -24.02 -12.27
N MET A 152 21.45 -24.08 -10.94
CA MET A 152 21.03 -25.27 -10.18
C MET A 152 19.51 -25.28 -9.91
N GLY A 153 18.72 -24.92 -10.92
CA GLY A 153 17.31 -24.54 -10.79
C GLY A 153 17.09 -23.04 -11.04
N ASN A 154 15.93 -22.53 -10.65
CA ASN A 154 15.59 -21.11 -10.72
C ASN A 154 16.05 -20.43 -9.43
N ILE A 155 16.88 -19.40 -9.57
CA ILE A 155 17.58 -18.72 -8.49
C ILE A 155 17.34 -17.23 -8.65
N ILE A 156 17.05 -16.53 -7.55
CA ILE A 156 16.82 -15.09 -7.55
C ILE A 156 18.13 -14.35 -7.36
N TRP A 157 18.36 -13.34 -8.19
CA TRP A 157 19.51 -12.44 -8.18
C TRP A 157 19.05 -10.98 -8.08
N GLY A 158 19.94 -10.11 -7.61
CA GLY A 158 19.73 -8.67 -7.60
C GLY A 158 20.99 -7.91 -7.98
N GLN A 159 20.82 -6.71 -8.54
CA GLN A 159 21.92 -5.89 -9.05
C GLN A 159 21.55 -4.38 -8.96
N PRO A 160 22.46 -3.49 -8.59
CA PRO A 160 22.24 -2.04 -8.70
C PRO A 160 22.12 -1.58 -10.15
N MET A 161 21.40 -0.47 -10.36
CA MET A 161 21.31 0.23 -11.64
C MET A 161 21.90 1.64 -11.50
N ALA A 162 22.60 2.12 -12.52
CA ALA A 162 23.07 3.52 -12.59
C ALA A 162 21.91 4.46 -12.87
N ASP A 163 21.05 4.01 -13.78
CA ASP A 163 19.89 4.68 -14.30
C ASP A 163 18.90 3.58 -14.75
N PRO A 164 17.66 3.92 -15.15
CA PRO A 164 16.70 2.92 -15.60
C PRO A 164 17.12 2.10 -16.83
N TRP A 165 18.25 2.40 -17.47
CA TRP A 165 18.69 1.78 -18.72
C TRP A 165 19.92 0.88 -18.52
N THR A 166 20.63 1.04 -17.39
CA THR A 166 22.00 0.52 -17.24
C THR A 166 22.20 -0.17 -15.89
N LEU A 167 22.51 -1.47 -15.93
CA LEU A 167 22.97 -2.23 -14.77
C LEU A 167 24.48 -2.01 -14.54
N THR A 168 24.93 -1.77 -13.30
CA THR A 168 26.31 -1.27 -13.04
C THR A 168 27.28 -2.29 -12.43
N ASP A 169 26.85 -3.06 -11.43
CA ASP A 169 27.72 -4.00 -10.71
C ASP A 169 27.50 -5.44 -11.15
N LYS A 170 28.20 -6.44 -10.61
CA LYS A 170 27.86 -7.84 -10.89
C LYS A 170 26.60 -8.24 -10.13
N PRO A 171 25.70 -9.06 -10.72
CA PRO A 171 24.54 -9.56 -10.01
C PRO A 171 24.95 -10.39 -8.79
N VAL A 172 24.23 -10.21 -7.69
CA VAL A 172 24.43 -10.94 -6.43
C VAL A 172 23.33 -11.98 -6.29
N ARG A 173 23.72 -13.21 -5.94
CA ARG A 173 22.77 -14.30 -5.68
C ARG A 173 22.08 -14.05 -4.34
N LEU A 174 20.75 -13.99 -4.35
CA LEU A 174 19.95 -13.67 -3.18
C LEU A 174 19.33 -14.93 -2.57
N LEU A 175 18.43 -15.58 -3.30
CA LEU A 175 17.65 -16.73 -2.79
C LEU A 175 17.80 -17.95 -3.69
N THR A 176 17.96 -19.11 -3.06
CA THR A 176 17.93 -20.42 -3.73
C THR A 176 16.90 -21.33 -3.07
N PRO A 177 16.32 -22.31 -3.78
CA PRO A 177 15.40 -23.27 -3.20
C PRO A 177 16.01 -24.01 -1.98
N SER A 178 15.29 -24.03 -0.87
CA SER A 178 15.65 -24.76 0.34
C SER A 178 15.22 -26.22 0.21
N ARG A 179 16.19 -27.14 0.19
CA ARG A 179 15.95 -28.58 0.03
C ARG A 179 15.17 -29.15 1.21
N ASP A 180 14.30 -30.12 0.92
CA ASP A 180 13.52 -30.87 1.91
C ASP A 180 12.63 -29.97 2.77
N THR A 181 12.15 -28.87 2.17
CA THR A 181 11.20 -27.93 2.78
C THR A 181 9.94 -27.78 1.92
N TRP A 182 9.04 -26.86 2.31
CA TRP A 182 7.87 -26.51 1.52
C TRP A 182 8.22 -25.99 0.10
N GLU A 183 9.45 -25.52 -0.12
CA GLU A 183 9.91 -25.00 -1.42
C GLU A 183 10.24 -26.08 -2.46
N THR A 184 10.27 -27.37 -2.06
CA THR A 184 10.62 -28.50 -2.93
C THR A 184 9.66 -29.68 -2.75
N LEU A 185 8.36 -29.40 -2.69
CA LEU A 185 7.30 -30.40 -2.46
C LEU A 185 6.94 -31.22 -3.70
N ASP A 186 7.30 -30.74 -4.90
CA ASP A 186 7.00 -31.42 -6.15
C ASP A 186 7.60 -32.82 -6.23
N GLN A 187 6.98 -33.69 -7.03
CA GLN A 187 7.41 -35.07 -7.23
C GLN A 187 7.56 -35.37 -8.73
N PRO A 188 8.80 -35.52 -9.26
CA PRO A 188 10.08 -35.35 -8.56
C PRO A 188 10.33 -33.88 -8.15
N PRO A 189 11.18 -33.63 -7.13
CA PRO A 189 11.45 -32.27 -6.66
C PRO A 189 11.90 -31.32 -7.77
N GLN A 190 11.26 -30.16 -7.83
CA GLN A 190 11.64 -29.04 -8.69
C GLN A 190 12.31 -27.98 -7.83
N PHE A 191 13.44 -27.44 -8.31
CA PHE A 191 14.21 -26.43 -7.59
C PHE A 191 13.89 -25.06 -8.18
N VAL A 192 12.78 -24.47 -7.74
CA VAL A 192 12.30 -23.19 -8.27
C VAL A 192 12.19 -22.17 -7.14
N ASN A 193 12.91 -21.05 -7.28
CA ASN A 193 12.63 -19.79 -6.63
C ASN A 193 12.59 -18.71 -7.71
N GLU A 194 11.47 -18.04 -7.87
CA GLU A 194 11.24 -17.12 -8.98
C GLU A 194 10.22 -16.02 -8.63
N GLY A 195 9.87 -15.15 -9.58
CA GLY A 195 8.93 -14.04 -9.38
C GLY A 195 9.29 -13.12 -8.20
N PRO A 196 10.51 -12.57 -8.10
CA PRO A 196 10.88 -11.70 -7.00
C PRO A 196 10.06 -10.41 -7.03
N PHE A 197 9.44 -10.06 -5.90
CA PHE A 197 8.82 -8.76 -5.71
C PHE A 197 9.23 -8.15 -4.37
N VAL A 198 10.12 -7.17 -4.44
CA VAL A 198 10.67 -6.44 -3.31
C VAL A 198 9.85 -5.20 -3.03
N VAL A 199 9.48 -5.03 -1.76
CA VAL A 199 8.96 -3.78 -1.21
C VAL A 199 9.74 -3.38 0.02
N ARG A 200 9.75 -2.08 0.30
CA ARG A 200 10.18 -1.55 1.58
C ARG A 200 8.95 -1.22 2.43
N HIS A 201 8.96 -1.70 3.67
CA HIS A 201 7.99 -1.30 4.68
C HIS A 201 8.77 -0.85 5.92
N ARG A 202 8.53 0.40 6.34
CA ARG A 202 9.27 1.05 7.44
C ARG A 202 10.78 1.08 7.17
N ASP A 203 11.57 0.40 8.00
CA ASP A 203 13.03 0.31 7.97
C ASP A 203 13.52 -1.06 7.45
N ARG A 204 12.65 -1.89 6.87
CA ARG A 204 12.98 -3.25 6.39
C ARG A 204 12.55 -3.47 4.95
N TYR A 205 13.17 -4.47 4.32
CA TYR A 205 12.86 -4.92 2.97
C TYR A 205 12.29 -6.33 3.01
N TYR A 206 11.27 -6.55 2.18
CA TYR A 206 10.56 -7.81 2.07
C TYR A 206 10.55 -8.22 0.60
N MET A 207 11.04 -9.43 0.32
CA MET A 207 10.93 -10.06 -0.99
C MET A 207 9.87 -11.15 -0.89
N VAL A 208 8.75 -10.95 -1.59
CA VAL A 208 7.82 -12.05 -1.89
C VAL A 208 8.34 -12.79 -3.11
N TYR A 209 8.34 -14.11 -3.08
CA TYR A 209 8.84 -14.94 -4.19
C TYR A 209 8.04 -16.23 -4.29
N ASN A 210 8.06 -16.85 -5.47
CA ASN A 210 7.44 -18.13 -5.70
C ASN A 210 8.38 -19.31 -5.44
N ALA A 211 7.85 -20.45 -5.00
CA ALA A 211 8.55 -21.73 -4.98
C ALA A 211 7.70 -22.89 -5.53
N ASN A 212 8.37 -24.00 -5.88
CA ASN A 212 7.86 -25.13 -6.66
C ASN A 212 7.56 -24.78 -8.14
N HIS A 213 7.14 -25.73 -8.97
CA HIS A 213 6.84 -25.51 -10.38
C HIS A 213 5.38 -25.08 -10.59
N THR A 214 5.17 -24.06 -11.43
CA THR A 214 3.84 -23.48 -11.76
C THR A 214 2.84 -24.44 -12.44
N SER A 215 3.23 -25.69 -12.73
CA SER A 215 2.38 -26.62 -13.48
C SER A 215 1.28 -27.17 -12.58
N ARG A 216 0.04 -27.17 -13.10
CA ARG A 216 -1.14 -27.73 -12.41
C ARG A 216 -0.99 -29.18 -12.00
N GLN A 217 -0.12 -29.94 -12.67
CA GLN A 217 0.11 -31.34 -12.34
C GLN A 217 0.69 -31.55 -10.93
N PHE A 218 1.44 -30.57 -10.41
CA PHE A 218 2.05 -30.65 -9.09
C PHE A 218 1.18 -30.04 -8.00
N GLY A 219 0.62 -28.84 -8.24
CA GLY A 219 -0.29 -28.18 -7.31
C GLY A 219 0.36 -27.53 -6.08
N ASN A 220 1.68 -27.39 -6.05
CA ASN A 220 2.43 -26.87 -4.89
C ASN A 220 2.98 -25.45 -5.06
N TYR A 221 2.68 -24.78 -6.17
CA TYR A 221 3.19 -23.43 -6.42
C TYR A 221 2.65 -22.46 -5.35
N ALA A 222 3.55 -21.77 -4.66
CA ALA A 222 3.22 -21.00 -3.47
C ALA A 222 4.16 -19.81 -3.30
N LEU A 223 3.72 -18.81 -2.55
CA LEU A 223 4.50 -17.63 -2.21
C LEU A 223 5.20 -17.79 -0.87
N GLY A 224 6.49 -17.48 -0.84
CA GLY A 224 7.31 -17.31 0.36
C GLY A 224 7.68 -15.84 0.57
N VAL A 225 8.28 -15.56 1.72
CA VAL A 225 8.81 -14.23 2.06
C VAL A 225 10.23 -14.38 2.56
N ALA A 226 11.11 -13.50 2.12
CA ALA A 226 12.41 -13.28 2.72
C ALA A 226 12.54 -11.82 3.20
N GLU A 227 13.20 -11.63 4.33
CA GLU A 227 13.47 -10.31 4.90
C GLU A 227 14.94 -9.91 4.76
N ALA A 228 15.19 -8.61 4.66
CA ALA A 228 16.53 -8.04 4.69
C ALA A 228 16.54 -6.62 5.28
N ASP A 229 17.72 -6.20 5.75
CA ASP A 229 17.96 -4.83 6.23
C ASP A 229 18.47 -3.89 5.12
N THR A 230 18.76 -4.42 3.92
CA THR A 230 19.19 -3.65 2.75
C THR A 230 18.59 -4.25 1.46
N PRO A 231 18.46 -3.47 0.37
CA PRO A 231 17.85 -3.94 -0.88
C PRO A 231 18.50 -5.20 -1.48
N LEU A 232 19.81 -5.39 -1.32
CA LEU A 232 20.55 -6.57 -1.82
C LEU A 232 20.97 -7.53 -0.70
N GLY A 233 20.42 -7.36 0.51
CA GLY A 233 20.81 -8.11 1.70
C GLY A 233 20.12 -9.48 1.86
N PHE A 234 19.19 -9.84 0.98
CA PHE A 234 18.41 -11.06 1.07
C PHE A 234 19.28 -12.32 1.01
N LYS A 235 18.98 -13.27 1.90
CA LYS A 235 19.66 -14.58 2.02
C LYS A 235 18.64 -15.63 2.44
N ASN A 236 18.91 -16.90 2.15
CA ASN A 236 18.04 -18.01 2.59
C ASN A 236 17.75 -18.02 4.10
N ALA A 237 18.68 -17.56 4.95
CA ALA A 237 18.45 -17.48 6.40
C ALA A 237 17.40 -16.44 6.82
N GLY A 238 17.07 -15.48 5.94
CA GLY A 238 16.00 -14.50 6.15
C GLY A 238 14.63 -14.96 5.63
N LYS A 239 14.52 -16.19 5.10
CA LYS A 239 13.26 -16.75 4.61
C LYS A 239 12.35 -17.17 5.75
N TYR A 240 11.05 -17.03 5.56
CA TYR A 240 10.06 -17.68 6.41
C TYR A 240 10.13 -19.20 6.21
N PRO A 241 10.01 -20.01 7.28
CA PRO A 241 10.08 -21.46 7.18
C PRO A 241 8.79 -22.11 6.62
N PHE A 242 7.83 -21.30 6.16
CA PHE A 242 6.51 -21.69 5.66
C PHE A 242 6.10 -20.75 4.50
N PRO A 243 5.18 -21.16 3.62
CA PRO A 243 4.64 -20.26 2.60
C PRO A 243 3.74 -19.20 3.25
N VAL A 244 3.84 -17.94 2.81
CA VAL A 244 2.91 -16.88 3.22
C VAL A 244 1.54 -17.03 2.55
N LEU A 245 1.52 -17.64 1.35
CA LEU A 245 0.30 -17.89 0.58
C LEU A 245 0.44 -19.17 -0.25
N ARG A 246 -0.51 -20.11 -0.14
CA ARG A 246 -0.53 -21.36 -0.92
C ARG A 246 -1.91 -21.75 -1.40
N SER A 247 -2.61 -22.59 -0.66
CA SER A 247 -3.96 -23.06 -0.98
C SER A 247 -4.88 -22.50 0.09
N ASN A 248 -6.11 -22.14 -0.26
CA ASN A 248 -7.12 -21.80 0.75
C ASN A 248 -7.50 -23.01 1.63
N ARG A 249 -6.98 -24.21 1.31
CA ARG A 249 -7.07 -25.40 2.16
C ARG A 249 -5.96 -25.53 3.20
N ASP A 250 -4.93 -24.68 3.13
CA ASP A 250 -3.83 -24.68 4.08
C ASP A 250 -4.22 -23.88 5.32
N PRO A 251 -4.42 -24.50 6.49
CA PRO A 251 -4.89 -23.80 7.67
C PRO A 251 -3.81 -22.84 8.20
N LYS A 252 -4.22 -21.62 8.56
CA LYS A 252 -3.33 -20.64 9.20
C LYS A 252 -3.44 -20.62 10.72
N HIS A 253 -4.52 -21.17 11.26
CA HIS A 253 -4.84 -21.15 12.69
C HIS A 253 -5.22 -22.54 13.20
N GLU A 254 -4.85 -22.82 14.45
CA GLU A 254 -5.12 -24.11 15.08
C GLU A 254 -6.62 -24.41 15.16
N GLY A 255 -6.99 -25.64 14.80
CA GLY A 255 -8.37 -26.11 14.86
C GLY A 255 -9.32 -25.39 13.89
N VAL A 256 -8.81 -24.67 12.89
CA VAL A 256 -9.59 -24.12 11.78
C VAL A 256 -9.42 -25.06 10.60
N THR A 257 -10.52 -25.65 10.14
CA THR A 257 -10.56 -26.48 8.94
C THR A 257 -11.41 -25.77 7.89
N PRO A 258 -10.96 -25.66 6.64
CA PRO A 258 -11.77 -25.16 5.54
C PRO A 258 -13.06 -25.98 5.41
N GLU A 259 -14.18 -25.32 5.12
CA GLU A 259 -15.45 -25.99 4.86
C GLU A 259 -15.29 -26.93 3.63
N PRO A 260 -15.69 -28.22 3.71
CA PRO A 260 -15.41 -29.21 2.67
C PRO A 260 -15.90 -28.84 1.27
N ASP A 261 -17.00 -28.09 1.19
CA ASP A 261 -17.64 -27.68 -0.06
C ASP A 261 -17.03 -26.39 -0.65
N THR A 262 -16.09 -25.74 0.05
CA THR A 262 -15.41 -24.54 -0.47
C THR A 262 -14.53 -24.92 -1.66
N PRO A 263 -14.67 -24.23 -2.82
CA PRO A 263 -13.79 -24.43 -3.96
C PRO A 263 -12.32 -24.19 -3.59
N GLU A 264 -11.44 -25.08 -4.05
CA GLU A 264 -10.00 -24.91 -3.83
C GLU A 264 -9.41 -23.86 -4.76
N VAL A 265 -8.66 -22.92 -4.20
CA VAL A 265 -7.76 -22.00 -4.91
C VAL A 265 -6.34 -22.34 -4.49
N LYS A 266 -5.47 -22.59 -5.46
CA LYS A 266 -4.07 -23.00 -5.23
C LYS A 266 -3.15 -22.51 -6.34
N ASN A 267 -1.88 -22.90 -6.31
CA ASN A 267 -0.86 -22.45 -7.26
C ASN A 267 -0.75 -20.91 -7.32
N CYS A 268 -0.67 -20.27 -6.15
CA CYS A 268 -0.62 -18.82 -6.05
C CYS A 268 0.75 -18.30 -6.52
N GLY A 269 0.79 -17.31 -7.41
CA GLY A 269 2.06 -16.80 -7.91
C GLY A 269 2.07 -15.49 -8.68
N GLN A 270 3.29 -15.09 -9.05
CA GLN A 270 3.68 -13.77 -9.57
C GLN A 270 3.15 -12.63 -8.70
N PRO A 271 3.75 -12.39 -7.51
CA PRO A 271 3.24 -11.44 -6.55
C PRO A 271 3.48 -9.99 -7.00
N ASN A 272 2.50 -9.12 -6.76
CA ASN A 272 2.65 -7.66 -6.83
C ASN A 272 2.04 -7.06 -5.56
N LEU A 273 2.88 -6.51 -4.67
CA LEU A 273 2.43 -5.79 -3.49
C LEU A 273 2.24 -4.31 -3.81
N VAL A 274 1.01 -3.82 -3.70
CA VAL A 274 0.65 -2.43 -4.03
C VAL A 274 -0.10 -1.78 -2.87
N ARG A 275 0.02 -0.45 -2.76
CA ARG A 275 -0.85 0.31 -1.85
C ARG A 275 -2.28 0.32 -2.39
N GLY A 276 -3.27 0.22 -1.51
CA GLY A 276 -4.69 0.37 -1.86
C GLY A 276 -5.07 1.82 -2.23
N PRO A 277 -6.30 2.07 -2.70
CA PRO A 277 -6.71 3.38 -3.20
C PRO A 277 -6.52 4.49 -2.16
N ASN A 278 -6.83 4.20 -0.89
CA ASN A 278 -6.63 5.13 0.23
C ASN A 278 -5.15 5.45 0.55
N GLY A 279 -4.17 4.78 -0.06
CA GLY A 279 -2.75 5.05 0.14
C GLY A 279 -2.15 4.55 1.46
N ILE A 280 -2.94 3.96 2.36
CA ILE A 280 -2.49 3.38 3.64
C ILE A 280 -2.51 1.86 3.57
N GLU A 281 -3.55 1.31 2.99
CA GLU A 281 -3.75 -0.11 2.74
C GLU A 281 -2.62 -0.77 1.94
N TRP A 282 -2.33 -2.05 2.19
CA TRP A 282 -1.54 -2.92 1.31
C TRP A 282 -2.39 -4.06 0.77
N TRP A 283 -2.14 -4.41 -0.48
CA TRP A 283 -2.84 -5.46 -1.23
C TRP A 283 -1.83 -6.26 -2.05
N LEU A 284 -2.00 -7.58 -2.05
CA LEU A 284 -1.28 -8.50 -2.91
C LEU A 284 -2.14 -8.81 -4.13
N VAL A 285 -1.65 -8.48 -5.33
CA VAL A 285 -2.20 -8.98 -6.60
C VAL A 285 -1.36 -10.19 -7.01
N TYR A 286 -2.02 -11.28 -7.37
CA TYR A 286 -1.35 -12.54 -7.72
C TYR A 286 -2.27 -13.40 -8.57
N PHE A 287 -1.72 -14.32 -9.38
CA PHE A 287 -2.56 -15.31 -10.04
C PHE A 287 -2.75 -16.55 -9.16
N ALA A 288 -3.86 -17.25 -9.35
CA ALA A 288 -4.05 -18.59 -8.80
C ALA A 288 -4.90 -19.47 -9.72
N ASP A 289 -4.87 -20.78 -9.47
CA ASP A 289 -5.66 -21.79 -10.17
C ASP A 289 -6.89 -22.19 -9.33
N GLN A 290 -8.06 -22.10 -9.98
CA GLN A 290 -9.30 -22.76 -9.56
C GLN A 290 -9.82 -23.59 -10.75
N GLN A 291 -10.93 -23.21 -11.40
CA GLN A 291 -11.35 -23.83 -12.67
C GLN A 291 -10.44 -23.43 -13.84
N ARG A 292 -10.04 -22.16 -13.87
CA ARG A 292 -9.04 -21.59 -14.78
C ARG A 292 -8.12 -20.67 -13.98
N ARG A 293 -6.94 -20.38 -14.53
CA ARG A 293 -6.03 -19.41 -13.92
C ARG A 293 -6.61 -18.02 -14.09
N ALA A 294 -6.56 -17.23 -13.03
CA ALA A 294 -7.05 -15.86 -12.98
C ALA A 294 -6.19 -15.04 -12.02
N GLN A 295 -6.34 -13.73 -12.07
CA GLN A 295 -5.83 -12.81 -11.06
C GLN A 295 -6.78 -12.74 -9.87
N TYR A 296 -6.17 -12.61 -8.70
CA TYR A 296 -6.76 -12.50 -7.39
C TYR A 296 -6.12 -11.31 -6.67
N ILE A 297 -6.84 -10.74 -5.71
CA ILE A 297 -6.31 -9.76 -4.78
C ILE A 297 -6.62 -10.17 -3.35
N ASP A 298 -5.67 -9.97 -2.45
CA ASP A 298 -5.88 -10.19 -1.03
C ASP A 298 -5.24 -9.12 -0.18
N ARG A 299 -5.87 -8.86 0.96
CA ARG A 299 -5.38 -7.91 1.93
C ARG A 299 -4.03 -8.38 2.48
N ALA A 300 -3.04 -7.49 2.42
CA ALA A 300 -1.72 -7.70 2.98
C ALA A 300 -1.54 -6.83 4.23
N HIS A 301 -0.96 -7.43 5.27
CA HIS A 301 -0.71 -6.80 6.56
C HIS A 301 0.75 -6.94 6.95
N PHE A 302 1.29 -5.91 7.61
CA PHE A 302 2.56 -5.99 8.29
C PHE A 302 2.31 -6.05 9.81
N PHE A 303 2.17 -7.27 10.33
CA PHE A 303 2.03 -7.52 11.76
C PHE A 303 3.38 -7.35 12.43
N GLY A 304 3.66 -6.12 12.88
CA GLY A 304 4.97 -5.77 13.40
C GLY A 304 5.99 -5.81 12.29
N ARG A 305 6.83 -6.85 12.28
CA ARG A 305 7.81 -7.15 11.23
C ARG A 305 7.37 -8.26 10.30
N GLU A 306 6.27 -8.93 10.55
CA GLU A 306 5.83 -10.08 9.76
C GLU A 306 4.85 -9.66 8.65
N LEU A 307 5.13 -10.04 7.40
CA LEU A 307 4.16 -9.94 6.31
C LEU A 307 3.15 -11.09 6.42
N TYR A 308 1.87 -10.74 6.54
CA TYR A 308 0.74 -11.66 6.62
C TYR A 308 -0.25 -11.34 5.49
N ILE A 309 -0.64 -12.35 4.72
CA ILE A 309 -1.68 -12.23 3.69
C ILE A 309 -2.93 -12.91 4.20
N GLU A 310 -4.12 -12.33 4.01
CA GLU A 310 -5.37 -12.94 4.47
C GLU A 310 -5.73 -14.19 3.67
N GLY A 311 -5.64 -14.13 2.35
CA GLY A 311 -6.18 -15.15 1.45
C GLY A 311 -5.38 -16.45 1.27
N PRO A 312 -5.67 -17.25 0.23
CA PRO A 312 -6.56 -16.89 -0.89
C PRO A 312 -8.01 -16.77 -0.43
N THR A 313 -8.63 -15.62 -0.62
CA THR A 313 -10.05 -15.42 -0.30
C THR A 313 -10.96 -15.69 -1.49
N LEU A 314 -12.22 -15.99 -1.21
CA LEU A 314 -13.28 -16.27 -2.19
C LEU A 314 -14.60 -15.77 -1.64
N ALA A 315 -15.53 -15.38 -2.51
CA ALA A 315 -16.86 -14.92 -2.09
C ALA A 315 -17.64 -15.98 -1.30
N GLU A 316 -17.34 -17.27 -1.53
CA GLU A 316 -17.91 -18.41 -0.82
C GLU A 316 -17.36 -18.61 0.59
N ILE A 317 -16.23 -17.98 0.95
CA ILE A 317 -15.62 -18.09 2.28
C ILE A 317 -16.28 -17.05 3.20
N PRO A 318 -16.95 -17.46 4.29
CA PRO A 318 -17.55 -16.52 5.22
C PRO A 318 -16.52 -15.63 5.93
N GLY A 319 -16.96 -14.45 6.35
CA GLY A 319 -16.17 -13.49 7.10
C GLY A 319 -16.21 -12.12 6.47
N TYR A 320 -15.51 -11.16 7.05
CA TYR A 320 -15.34 -9.81 6.52
C TYR A 320 -14.09 -9.75 5.63
N GLN A 321 -14.32 -9.77 4.32
CA GLN A 321 -13.30 -9.70 3.27
C GLN A 321 -13.65 -8.55 2.31
N PRO A 322 -13.44 -7.29 2.72
CA PRO A 322 -13.89 -6.13 1.95
C PRO A 322 -13.08 -5.96 0.67
N VAL A 323 -13.60 -5.18 -0.27
CA VAL A 323 -12.77 -4.58 -1.34
C VAL A 323 -11.83 -3.52 -0.75
N PRO A 324 -10.79 -3.10 -1.49
CA PRO A 324 -9.92 -2.00 -1.06
C PRO A 324 -10.68 -0.73 -0.69
N ALA A 325 -10.28 -0.12 0.42
CA ALA A 325 -10.88 1.11 0.90
C ALA A 325 -10.54 2.28 -0.04
N ILE A 326 -11.55 3.09 -0.36
CA ILE A 326 -11.37 4.36 -1.08
C ILE A 326 -10.91 5.48 -0.12
N PRO A 327 -10.23 6.53 -0.63
CA PRO A 327 -9.85 7.68 0.19
C PRO A 327 -11.05 8.43 0.77
N SER A 328 -10.85 9.16 1.88
CA SER A 328 -11.84 10.08 2.44
C SER A 328 -12.24 11.20 1.47
N PHE A 329 -11.33 11.60 0.57
CA PHE A 329 -11.57 12.49 -0.55
C PHE A 329 -10.67 12.10 -1.72
N TRP A 330 -11.21 12.00 -2.93
CA TRP A 330 -10.42 11.78 -4.14
C TRP A 330 -11.01 12.51 -5.33
N ASP A 331 -10.20 13.09 -6.20
CA ASP A 331 -10.62 13.62 -7.49
C ASP A 331 -9.61 13.19 -8.55
N LEU A 332 -10.07 12.42 -9.54
CA LEU A 332 -9.25 11.97 -10.67
C LEU A 332 -9.41 12.88 -11.88
N PHE A 333 -10.24 13.94 -11.76
CA PHE A 333 -10.48 14.97 -12.77
C PHE A 333 -10.97 14.46 -14.14
N ASP A 334 -11.39 13.19 -14.24
CA ASP A 334 -11.89 12.52 -15.44
C ASP A 334 -13.43 12.44 -15.52
N GLY A 335 -14.12 12.72 -14.42
CA GLY A 335 -15.59 12.80 -14.36
C GLY A 335 -16.15 14.13 -14.89
N SER A 336 -17.48 14.22 -15.05
CA SER A 336 -18.17 15.44 -15.49
C SER A 336 -18.49 16.44 -14.38
N GLU A 337 -18.35 16.05 -13.11
CA GLU A 337 -18.77 16.85 -11.95
C GLU A 337 -18.14 18.26 -11.90
N PRO A 338 -18.89 19.32 -11.57
CA PRO A 338 -18.34 20.67 -11.47
C PRO A 338 -17.27 20.78 -10.36
N LEU A 339 -16.17 21.47 -10.63
CA LEU A 339 -15.10 21.68 -9.64
C LEU A 339 -15.62 22.38 -8.37
N ASP A 340 -16.55 23.33 -8.51
CA ASP A 340 -17.05 24.13 -7.39
C ASP A 340 -17.89 23.33 -6.39
N GLU A 341 -18.31 22.10 -6.70
CA GLU A 341 -18.97 21.24 -5.73
C GLU A 341 -17.97 20.66 -4.72
N ARG A 342 -16.71 20.49 -5.14
CA ARG A 342 -15.69 19.76 -4.39
C ARG A 342 -14.47 20.59 -3.99
N TRP A 343 -14.30 21.75 -4.61
CA TRP A 343 -13.15 22.61 -4.43
C TRP A 343 -13.57 24.06 -4.19
N SER A 344 -12.84 24.74 -3.30
CA SER A 344 -12.86 26.19 -3.14
C SER A 344 -11.61 26.74 -3.81
N ARG A 345 -11.76 27.54 -4.86
CA ARG A 345 -10.68 27.92 -5.77
C ARG A 345 -10.40 29.42 -5.69
N ASP A 346 -9.12 29.77 -5.65
CA ASP A 346 -8.58 31.11 -5.81
C ASP A 346 -7.67 31.13 -7.05
N GLY A 347 -7.88 32.12 -7.92
CA GLY A 347 -7.27 32.18 -9.24
C GLY A 347 -7.91 31.28 -10.30
N ALA A 348 -7.22 31.13 -11.43
CA ALA A 348 -7.73 30.44 -12.60
C ALA A 348 -7.40 28.93 -12.58
N TRP A 349 -8.46 28.13 -12.48
CA TRP A 349 -8.40 26.67 -12.49
C TRP A 349 -9.39 26.10 -13.50
N GLN A 350 -8.97 25.12 -14.29
CA GLN A 350 -9.83 24.50 -15.29
C GLN A 350 -9.60 23.00 -15.35
N LYS A 351 -10.69 22.23 -15.43
CA LYS A 351 -10.63 20.81 -15.73
C LYS A 351 -10.67 20.62 -17.25
N GLU A 352 -9.69 19.92 -17.80
CA GLU A 352 -9.57 19.67 -19.24
C GLU A 352 -8.93 18.29 -19.48
N ASN A 353 -9.55 17.46 -20.33
CA ASN A 353 -9.03 16.16 -20.74
C ASN A 353 -8.58 15.23 -19.59
N GLY A 354 -9.34 15.19 -18.50
CA GLY A 354 -9.01 14.32 -17.37
C GLY A 354 -7.98 14.89 -16.38
N VAL A 355 -7.65 16.18 -16.48
CA VAL A 355 -6.59 16.81 -15.69
C VAL A 355 -7.07 18.16 -15.16
N LEU A 356 -6.66 18.52 -13.94
CA LEU A 356 -6.87 19.85 -13.38
C LEU A 356 -5.68 20.75 -13.73
N ARG A 357 -5.93 21.84 -14.47
CA ARG A 357 -4.93 22.85 -14.84
C ARG A 357 -5.04 24.08 -13.95
N ALA A 358 -3.88 24.60 -13.55
CA ALA A 358 -3.72 25.86 -12.83
C ALA A 358 -2.99 26.86 -13.71
N ALA A 359 -3.50 28.10 -13.80
CA ALA A 359 -2.80 29.21 -14.43
C ALA A 359 -2.19 30.11 -13.34
N GLY A 360 -1.03 29.72 -12.83
CA GLY A 360 -0.30 30.40 -11.74
C GLY A 360 0.78 31.38 -12.21
N GLU A 361 0.86 31.69 -13.50
CA GLU A 361 1.94 32.50 -14.07
C GLU A 361 1.96 33.94 -13.55
N GLU A 362 0.79 34.52 -13.28
CA GLU A 362 0.64 35.91 -12.81
C GLU A 362 0.59 36.03 -11.27
N GLY A 363 0.62 34.92 -10.54
CA GLY A 363 0.58 34.89 -9.08
C GLY A 363 0.17 33.53 -8.52
N ALA A 364 0.29 33.36 -7.20
CA ALA A 364 -0.11 32.12 -6.54
C ALA A 364 -1.62 31.87 -6.68
N VAL A 365 -1.97 30.67 -7.14
CA VAL A 365 -3.35 30.18 -7.25
C VAL A 365 -3.52 28.94 -6.38
N PHE A 366 -4.71 28.79 -5.78
CA PHE A 366 -4.98 27.75 -4.79
C PHE A 366 -6.30 27.03 -5.08
N ALA A 367 -6.34 25.72 -4.86
CA ALA A 367 -7.56 24.93 -4.86
C ALA A 367 -7.64 24.14 -3.55
N ARG A 368 -8.54 24.51 -2.65
CA ARG A 368 -8.76 23.85 -1.35
C ARG A 368 -9.85 22.80 -1.48
N THR A 369 -9.66 21.63 -0.87
CA THR A 369 -10.73 20.62 -0.85
C THR A 369 -11.91 21.13 -0.02
N LYS A 370 -13.13 20.79 -0.41
CA LYS A 370 -14.34 20.95 0.42
C LYS A 370 -14.55 19.70 1.26
N MET A 371 -13.61 19.42 2.15
CA MET A 371 -13.71 18.34 3.13
C MET A 371 -13.41 18.85 4.54
N ALA A 372 -13.80 18.07 5.54
CA ALA A 372 -13.54 18.37 6.94
C ALA A 372 -12.04 18.40 7.24
N ASP A 373 -11.62 19.32 8.09
CA ASP A 373 -10.22 19.45 8.51
C ASP A 373 -9.75 18.19 9.25
N ALA A 374 -8.48 17.82 9.06
CA ALA A 374 -7.88 16.68 9.73
C ALA A 374 -6.48 16.97 10.26
N ALA A 375 -6.19 16.44 11.45
CA ALA A 375 -4.89 16.49 12.09
C ALA A 375 -3.96 15.33 11.69
N HIS A 376 -4.54 14.31 11.04
CA HIS A 376 -3.84 13.12 10.58
C HIS A 376 -4.39 12.73 9.20
N TYR A 377 -3.54 12.73 8.19
CA TYR A 377 -3.93 12.31 6.86
C TYR A 377 -2.72 11.88 6.04
N VAL A 378 -3.01 11.14 4.98
CA VAL A 378 -2.12 10.90 3.86
C VAL A 378 -2.76 11.51 2.63
N SER A 379 -2.06 12.42 1.96
CA SER A 379 -2.48 12.95 0.66
C SER A 379 -1.47 12.58 -0.43
N GLU A 380 -1.98 12.47 -1.65
CA GLU A 380 -1.20 12.13 -2.83
C GLU A 380 -1.74 12.87 -4.05
N THR A 381 -0.85 13.42 -4.87
CA THR A 381 -1.20 14.03 -6.16
C THR A 381 -0.14 13.69 -7.20
N VAL A 382 -0.56 13.53 -8.44
CA VAL A 382 0.36 13.48 -9.59
C VAL A 382 0.38 14.86 -10.21
N LEU A 383 1.55 15.49 -10.24
CA LEU A 383 1.75 16.85 -10.72
C LEU A 383 2.68 16.88 -11.94
N ARG A 384 2.48 17.89 -12.79
CA ARG A 384 3.34 18.23 -13.93
C ARG A 384 3.55 19.74 -13.97
N HIS A 385 4.79 20.17 -14.14
CA HIS A 385 5.09 21.57 -14.35
C HIS A 385 4.69 21.95 -15.79
N GLY A 386 4.00 23.08 -15.95
CA GLY A 386 3.55 23.58 -17.25
C GLY A 386 4.41 24.75 -17.75
N GLY A 387 4.63 24.78 -19.06
CA GLY A 387 5.30 25.90 -19.76
C GLY A 387 6.80 26.04 -19.44
N GLY A 388 7.38 27.16 -19.87
CA GLY A 388 8.81 27.49 -19.66
C GLY A 388 9.09 28.34 -18.40
N GLY A 389 8.09 28.53 -17.53
CA GLY A 389 8.24 29.29 -16.28
C GLY A 389 9.15 28.57 -15.27
N ALA A 390 9.61 29.30 -14.26
CA ALA A 390 10.49 28.80 -13.20
C ALA A 390 9.75 28.70 -11.85
N GLY A 391 8.44 28.42 -11.90
CA GLY A 391 7.56 28.49 -10.74
C GLY A 391 7.57 27.26 -9.85
N ARG A 392 6.62 27.27 -8.91
CA ARG A 392 6.40 26.27 -7.86
C ARG A 392 5.02 25.66 -7.99
N LEU A 393 4.91 24.39 -7.63
CA LEU A 393 3.65 23.66 -7.60
C LEU A 393 3.68 22.55 -6.56
N GLY A 394 2.51 22.20 -6.03
CA GLY A 394 2.39 21.08 -5.10
C GLY A 394 1.12 21.13 -4.24
N VAL A 395 1.28 20.70 -2.99
CA VAL A 395 0.22 20.61 -1.99
C VAL A 395 0.33 21.76 -0.99
N ALA A 396 -0.82 22.31 -0.62
CA ALA A 396 -0.96 23.32 0.40
C ALA A 396 -1.86 22.84 1.53
N ALA A 397 -1.68 23.36 2.74
CA ALA A 397 -2.63 23.14 3.84
C ALA A 397 -2.90 24.42 4.65
N TRP A 398 -4.15 24.56 5.10
CA TRP A 398 -4.66 25.74 5.79
C TRP A 398 -5.32 25.42 7.12
N ARG A 399 -5.28 26.38 8.03
CA ARG A 399 -6.18 26.43 9.20
C ARG A 399 -7.04 27.67 9.08
N GLY A 400 -8.33 27.47 8.81
CA GLY A 400 -9.21 28.57 8.42
C GLY A 400 -8.65 29.26 7.17
N ASN A 401 -8.22 30.52 7.30
CA ASN A 401 -7.60 31.27 6.20
C ASN A 401 -6.06 31.32 6.27
N ASP A 402 -5.46 30.84 7.36
CA ASP A 402 -4.02 30.85 7.55
C ASP A 402 -3.39 29.72 6.73
N LEU A 403 -2.52 30.07 5.76
CA LEU A 403 -1.69 29.10 5.05
C LEU A 403 -0.59 28.59 5.99
N LEU A 404 -0.58 27.28 6.26
CA LEU A 404 0.33 26.65 7.22
C LEU A 404 1.45 25.84 6.56
N LEU A 405 1.17 25.27 5.39
CA LEU A 405 2.05 24.34 4.67
C LEU A 405 2.03 24.69 3.19
N LEU A 406 3.21 24.75 2.58
CA LEU A 406 3.42 24.47 1.16
C LEU A 406 4.47 23.37 1.04
N ALA A 407 4.17 22.30 0.31
CA ALA A 407 5.12 21.24 -0.01
C ALA A 407 5.04 20.96 -1.51
N GLY A 408 6.18 20.94 -2.19
CA GLY A 408 6.16 20.86 -3.64
C GLY A 408 7.52 20.89 -4.29
N LEU A 409 7.50 21.17 -5.60
CA LEU A 409 8.68 21.31 -6.44
C LEU A 409 8.86 22.78 -6.85
N ASP A 410 10.11 23.23 -6.91
CA ASP A 410 10.53 24.56 -7.37
C ASP A 410 11.51 24.40 -8.55
N ARG A 411 11.07 24.84 -9.73
CA ARG A 411 11.86 24.71 -10.97
C ARG A 411 12.99 25.71 -11.07
N ALA A 412 12.88 26.90 -10.46
CA ALA A 412 13.94 27.90 -10.50
C ALA A 412 15.23 27.38 -9.90
N ASP A 413 15.12 26.67 -8.77
CA ASP A 413 16.25 26.20 -8.00
C ASP A 413 16.54 24.70 -8.19
N ASN A 414 15.72 24.00 -8.99
CA ASN A 414 15.74 22.54 -9.14
C ASN A 414 15.67 21.82 -7.78
N THR A 415 14.69 22.18 -6.96
CA THR A 415 14.53 21.66 -5.59
C THR A 415 13.13 21.14 -5.34
N ALA A 416 13.01 20.22 -4.39
CA ALA A 416 11.77 20.04 -3.64
C ALA A 416 11.85 20.85 -2.35
N PHE A 417 10.72 21.36 -1.87
CA PHE A 417 10.67 22.23 -0.71
C PHE A 417 9.53 21.88 0.25
N LEU A 418 9.72 22.31 1.50
CA LEU A 418 8.73 22.28 2.55
C LEU A 418 8.76 23.62 3.30
N ASN A 419 7.73 24.42 3.09
CA ASN A 419 7.50 25.69 3.75
C ASN A 419 6.44 25.50 4.83
N LEU A 420 6.78 25.86 6.08
CA LEU A 420 5.86 25.81 7.22
C LEU A 420 5.77 27.17 7.89
N CYS A 421 4.55 27.60 8.22
CA CYS A 421 4.28 28.88 8.88
C CYS A 421 3.65 28.74 10.28
N PRO A 422 4.29 28.08 11.26
CA PRO A 422 3.74 27.97 12.61
C PRO A 422 3.63 29.35 13.27
N GLY A 423 2.43 29.71 13.75
CA GLY A 423 2.22 30.96 14.50
C GLY A 423 2.56 32.23 13.72
N GLY A 424 2.50 32.19 12.39
CA GLY A 424 2.77 33.33 11.50
C GLY A 424 4.25 33.57 11.17
N THR A 425 5.18 32.77 11.69
CA THR A 425 6.59 32.80 11.27
C THR A 425 6.85 31.68 10.28
N CYS A 426 7.26 31.99 9.05
CA CYS A 426 7.51 31.00 8.03
C CYS A 426 8.99 30.56 7.98
N GLY A 427 9.21 29.26 7.88
CA GLY A 427 10.51 28.64 7.61
C GLY A 427 10.41 27.69 6.42
N GLU A 428 11.43 27.66 5.58
CA GLU A 428 11.49 26.79 4.40
C GLU A 428 12.73 25.90 4.46
N GLU A 429 12.52 24.60 4.27
CA GLU A 429 13.58 23.62 4.03
C GLU A 429 13.55 23.18 2.56
N ARG A 430 14.71 22.86 1.99
CA ARG A 430 14.85 22.47 0.58
C ARG A 430 15.76 21.26 0.42
N VAL A 431 15.46 20.45 -0.59
CA VAL A 431 16.25 19.30 -1.02
C VAL A 431 16.50 19.43 -2.53
N SER A 432 17.77 19.39 -2.95
CA SER A 432 18.11 19.41 -4.38
C SER A 432 17.58 18.17 -5.09
N LEU A 433 16.99 18.39 -6.26
CA LEU A 433 16.61 17.34 -7.19
C LEU A 433 17.83 16.92 -8.03
N PRO A 434 17.83 15.72 -8.62
CA PRO A 434 18.86 15.31 -9.57
C PRO A 434 19.05 16.33 -10.71
N PRO A 435 20.28 16.52 -11.23
CA PRO A 435 20.53 17.43 -12.34
C PRO A 435 19.73 17.11 -13.62
N ASP A 436 19.38 15.83 -13.80
CA ASP A 436 18.60 15.26 -14.90
C ASP A 436 17.11 15.07 -14.54
N PHE A 437 16.61 15.77 -13.52
CA PHE A 437 15.21 15.72 -13.15
C PHE A 437 14.30 16.15 -14.32
N ASN A 438 13.37 15.28 -14.70
CA ASN A 438 12.50 15.46 -15.85
C ASN A 438 11.28 16.31 -15.48
N TRP A 439 11.37 17.63 -15.67
CA TRP A 439 10.27 18.56 -15.37
C TRP A 439 9.02 18.41 -16.25
N ASP A 440 9.16 17.80 -17.42
CA ASP A 440 8.07 17.68 -18.40
C ASP A 440 7.19 16.45 -18.14
N GLY A 441 7.69 15.46 -17.38
CA GLY A 441 6.98 14.24 -17.01
C GLY A 441 6.15 14.36 -15.72
N PRO A 442 5.25 13.38 -15.46
CA PRO A 442 4.48 13.32 -14.22
C PRO A 442 5.32 12.89 -13.03
N HIS A 443 5.07 13.50 -11.88
CA HIS A 443 5.65 13.10 -10.60
C HIS A 443 4.60 12.94 -9.53
N THR A 444 4.69 11.88 -8.74
CA THR A 444 3.81 11.66 -7.59
C THR A 444 4.37 12.37 -6.38
N LEU A 445 3.63 13.32 -5.82
CA LEU A 445 3.92 13.96 -4.54
C LEU A 445 2.98 13.40 -3.47
N ARG A 446 3.54 12.78 -2.43
CA ARG A 446 2.79 12.27 -1.27
C ARG A 446 3.17 13.06 -0.03
N VAL A 447 2.18 13.56 0.70
CA VAL A 447 2.35 14.29 1.96
C VAL A 447 1.61 13.55 3.07
N GLU A 448 2.34 13.16 4.10
CA GLU A 448 1.77 12.53 5.31
C GLU A 448 1.82 13.53 6.44
N ASN A 449 0.68 13.84 7.05
CA ASN A 449 0.60 14.61 8.28
C ASN A 449 0.22 13.66 9.42
N ASN A 450 1.05 13.57 10.46
CA ASN A 450 0.71 12.89 11.70
C ASN A 450 0.98 13.82 12.89
N ALA A 451 -0.09 14.39 13.45
CA ALA A 451 -0.02 15.29 14.61
C ALA A 451 0.90 16.50 14.38
N GLY A 452 0.86 17.09 13.18
CA GLY A 452 1.67 18.26 12.83
C GLY A 452 3.12 17.95 12.49
N GLN A 453 3.52 16.67 12.40
CA GLN A 453 4.75 16.30 11.70
C GLN A 453 4.42 15.88 10.26
N PHE A 454 5.16 16.45 9.32
CA PHE A 454 5.03 16.14 7.90
C PHE A 454 6.15 15.21 7.42
N ALA A 455 5.80 14.23 6.60
CA ALA A 455 6.72 13.50 5.74
C ALA A 455 6.31 13.72 4.29
N VAL A 456 7.28 13.95 3.41
CA VAL A 456 7.02 14.24 1.99
C VAL A 456 7.81 13.25 1.14
N HIS A 457 7.13 12.61 0.20
CA HIS A 457 7.74 11.70 -0.75
C HIS A 457 7.55 12.20 -2.18
N LEU A 458 8.58 12.02 -3.00
CA LEU A 458 8.55 12.23 -4.44
C LEU A 458 8.75 10.88 -5.13
N GLY A 459 7.67 10.28 -5.65
CA GLY A 459 7.65 8.87 -6.01
C GLY A 459 7.97 8.00 -4.80
N ALA A 460 8.96 7.12 -4.91
CA ALA A 460 9.44 6.30 -3.80
C ALA A 460 10.40 7.06 -2.84
N VAL A 461 10.94 8.21 -3.25
CA VAL A 461 12.01 8.91 -2.53
C VAL A 461 11.46 9.67 -1.33
N LEU A 462 11.99 9.42 -0.13
CA LEU A 462 11.67 10.20 1.07
C LEU A 462 12.53 11.47 1.11
N LEU A 463 11.89 12.64 1.03
CA LEU A 463 12.57 13.92 1.14
C LEU A 463 12.90 14.22 2.60
N LYS A 464 14.19 14.40 2.89
CA LYS A 464 14.69 14.56 4.26
C LYS A 464 14.59 16.01 4.73
N PHE A 465 13.46 16.36 5.34
CA PHE A 465 13.27 17.61 6.08
C PHE A 465 13.47 17.36 7.58
N THR A 466 14.35 18.13 8.23
CA THR A 466 14.93 17.82 9.55
C THR A 466 14.27 18.55 10.72
N GLY A 467 13.46 19.59 10.48
CA GLY A 467 12.87 20.43 11.52
C GLY A 467 11.37 20.69 11.40
N ALA A 468 10.76 20.35 10.27
CA ALA A 468 9.40 20.72 9.93
C ALA A 468 8.31 20.17 10.87
N ARG A 469 7.78 21.03 11.76
CA ARG A 469 6.62 20.73 12.62
C ARG A 469 5.72 21.94 12.80
N THR A 470 4.42 21.70 12.84
CA THR A 470 3.40 22.68 13.22
C THR A 470 2.91 22.41 14.64
N GLU A 471 1.91 23.19 15.08
CA GLU A 471 1.16 22.87 16.29
C GLU A 471 0.57 21.45 16.19
N LYS A 472 0.67 20.70 17.30
CA LYS A 472 0.27 19.29 17.34
C LYS A 472 -1.23 19.15 17.31
N ASN A 473 -1.69 18.04 16.72
CA ASN A 473 -3.11 17.69 16.67
C ASN A 473 -4.00 18.80 16.10
N GLN A 474 -3.42 19.75 15.36
CA GLN A 474 -4.12 20.86 14.74
C GLN A 474 -4.77 20.38 13.44
N PRO A 475 -6.10 20.41 13.32
CA PRO A 475 -6.77 20.07 12.08
C PRO A 475 -6.44 21.11 11.00
N VAL A 476 -6.16 20.62 9.79
CA VAL A 476 -5.93 21.47 8.62
C VAL A 476 -6.72 20.94 7.42
N GLN A 477 -7.09 21.85 6.53
CA GLN A 477 -7.63 21.53 5.22
C GLN A 477 -6.49 21.47 4.21
N ALA A 478 -6.44 20.45 3.36
CA ALA A 478 -5.40 20.31 2.33
C ALA A 478 -5.92 20.69 0.94
N GLY A 479 -5.01 20.87 -0.01
CA GLY A 479 -5.35 21.19 -1.39
C GLY A 479 -4.12 21.36 -2.26
N LEU A 480 -4.30 22.02 -3.40
CA LEU A 480 -3.30 22.20 -4.44
C LEU A 480 -2.93 23.68 -4.59
N PHE A 481 -1.72 23.94 -5.08
CA PHE A 481 -1.29 25.28 -5.47
C PHE A 481 -0.33 25.27 -6.67
N ALA A 482 -0.28 26.40 -7.35
CA ALA A 482 0.75 26.74 -8.32
C ALA A 482 1.10 28.22 -8.19
N GLU A 483 2.37 28.59 -8.38
CA GLU A 483 2.88 29.96 -8.25
C GLU A 483 4.01 30.19 -9.25
N GLY A 484 3.89 31.21 -10.09
CA GLY A 484 4.90 31.55 -11.11
C GLY A 484 5.02 30.55 -12.25
N CYS A 485 4.05 29.63 -12.39
CA CYS A 485 4.00 28.66 -13.48
C CYS A 485 2.57 28.22 -13.81
N ALA A 486 2.38 27.72 -15.03
CA ALA A 486 1.28 26.79 -15.29
C ALA A 486 1.59 25.48 -14.58
N ALA A 487 0.56 24.78 -14.12
CA ALA A 487 0.70 23.44 -13.57
C ALA A 487 -0.49 22.58 -13.99
N SER A 488 -0.28 21.26 -13.99
CA SER A 488 -1.38 20.32 -14.13
C SER A 488 -1.30 19.20 -13.10
N PHE A 489 -2.47 18.73 -12.67
CA PHE A 489 -2.61 17.69 -11.65
C PHE A 489 -3.52 16.59 -12.19
N ASP A 490 -2.98 15.37 -12.30
CA ASP A 490 -3.70 14.23 -12.86
C ASP A 490 -4.64 13.60 -11.81
N SER A 491 -4.38 13.82 -10.52
CA SER A 491 -5.25 13.37 -9.42
C SER A 491 -4.97 14.12 -8.12
N PHE A 492 -5.93 14.11 -7.19
CA PHE A 492 -5.70 14.42 -5.78
C PHE A 492 -6.46 13.43 -4.90
N LEU A 493 -5.75 12.71 -4.04
CA LEU A 493 -6.31 11.74 -3.10
C LEU A 493 -5.94 12.14 -1.67
N LEU A 494 -6.85 11.98 -0.73
CA LEU A 494 -6.63 12.25 0.68
C LEU A 494 -7.41 11.28 1.55
N THR A 495 -6.70 10.62 2.46
CA THR A 495 -7.26 9.70 3.45
C THR A 495 -7.02 10.24 4.83
N HIS A 496 -8.09 10.43 5.61
CA HIS A 496 -7.96 10.69 7.03
C HIS A 496 -7.47 9.44 7.73
N GLY A 497 -6.34 9.56 8.41
CA GLY A 497 -5.69 8.41 9.00
C GLY A 497 -4.19 8.55 9.08
N TRP A 498 -3.56 7.54 9.66
CA TRP A 498 -2.12 7.45 9.83
C TRP A 498 -1.69 5.99 10.01
N GLU A 499 -0.42 5.74 9.70
CA GLU A 499 0.34 4.57 10.13
C GLU A 499 1.56 5.07 10.93
N GLU A 500 1.85 4.46 12.07
CA GLU A 500 2.98 4.84 12.92
C GLU A 500 3.59 3.65 13.67
N TRP A 501 4.88 3.73 13.96
CA TRP A 501 5.63 2.66 14.63
C TRP A 501 6.84 3.23 15.38
N GLY A 502 7.33 2.48 16.38
CA GLY A 502 8.52 2.80 17.15
C GLY A 502 8.54 4.25 17.64
N ALA A 503 9.68 4.93 17.44
CA ALA A 503 9.86 6.33 17.82
C ALA A 503 9.02 7.31 16.99
N GLY A 504 8.37 6.83 15.92
CA GLY A 504 7.45 7.57 15.10
C GLY A 504 6.08 7.82 15.75
N ILE A 505 5.69 7.02 16.75
CA ILE A 505 4.37 7.12 17.41
C ILE A 505 4.25 8.42 18.21
N ARG A 506 3.18 9.17 17.97
CA ARG A 506 2.98 10.53 18.53
C ARG A 506 1.52 10.96 18.57
N GLY A 507 1.24 12.08 19.24
CA GLY A 507 -0.09 12.68 19.26
C GLY A 507 -1.09 11.95 20.15
N TRP A 508 -0.61 11.01 20.97
CA TRP A 508 -1.41 10.28 21.97
C TRP A 508 -1.41 11.07 23.28
N GLU A 509 -2.58 11.29 23.85
CA GLU A 509 -2.74 12.10 25.06
C GLU A 509 -3.56 11.37 26.12
N THR A 510 -3.18 11.53 27.39
CA THR A 510 -4.04 11.11 28.50
C THR A 510 -5.29 11.99 28.56
N ARG A 511 -6.26 11.63 29.40
CA ARG A 511 -7.47 12.45 29.59
C ARG A 511 -7.16 13.86 30.12
N GLU A 512 -6.05 14.00 30.84
CA GLU A 512 -5.54 15.25 31.37
C GLU A 512 -4.70 16.05 30.34
N GLY A 513 -4.59 15.58 29.10
CA GLY A 513 -3.83 16.24 28.03
C GLY A 513 -2.32 16.02 28.10
N ARG A 514 -1.84 15.06 28.89
CA ARG A 514 -0.41 14.72 28.94
C ARG A 514 -0.05 13.85 27.73
N GLU A 515 0.90 14.32 26.93
CA GLU A 515 1.37 13.59 25.75
C GLU A 515 2.17 12.33 26.14
N GLN A 516 1.91 11.23 25.42
CA GLN A 516 2.74 10.03 25.38
C GLN A 516 3.27 9.80 23.96
N LYS A 517 4.49 9.27 23.88
CA LYS A 517 5.21 9.04 22.61
C LYS A 517 5.77 7.64 22.57
N GLY A 518 6.01 7.16 21.35
CA GLY A 518 6.74 5.92 21.14
C GLY A 518 8.24 6.06 21.39
N GLY A 519 8.84 4.97 21.86
CA GLY A 519 10.28 4.75 21.88
C GLY A 519 10.67 3.67 20.87
N LYS A 520 11.86 3.08 21.04
CA LYS A 520 12.36 2.02 20.15
C LYS A 520 11.43 0.80 20.01
N ASP A 521 10.65 0.51 21.05
CA ASP A 521 9.74 -0.66 21.14
C ASP A 521 8.26 -0.23 21.12
N GLY A 522 7.96 0.93 20.53
CA GLY A 522 6.60 1.48 20.47
C GLY A 522 6.22 2.33 21.69
N LEU A 523 4.92 2.57 21.86
CA LEU A 523 4.34 3.38 22.94
C LEU A 523 4.04 2.48 24.14
N ALA A 524 4.69 2.76 25.27
CA ALA A 524 4.54 1.97 26.49
C ALA A 524 3.67 2.71 27.52
N LEU A 525 2.72 1.99 28.12
CA LEU A 525 1.84 2.47 29.18
C LEU A 525 2.10 1.71 30.48
N ALA A 526 2.19 2.44 31.58
CA ALA A 526 2.24 1.88 32.92
C ALA A 526 0.83 1.44 33.39
N PRO A 527 0.72 0.53 34.39
CA PRO A 527 -0.57 0.12 34.92
C PRO A 527 -1.42 1.32 35.37
N GLY A 528 -2.68 1.35 34.95
CA GLY A 528 -3.63 2.44 35.22
C GLY A 528 -3.57 3.59 34.22
N GLU A 529 -2.65 3.60 33.26
CA GLU A 529 -2.59 4.65 32.23
C GLU A 529 -3.50 4.33 31.04
N SER A 530 -4.11 5.39 30.50
CA SER A 530 -4.81 5.36 29.22
C SER A 530 -4.46 6.59 28.39
N VAL A 531 -4.45 6.42 27.07
CA VAL A 531 -4.21 7.49 26.11
C VAL A 531 -5.14 7.38 24.92
N PHE A 532 -5.41 8.50 24.26
CA PHE A 532 -6.33 8.59 23.14
C PHE A 532 -5.73 9.42 22.01
N LYS A 533 -6.12 9.09 20.78
CA LYS A 533 -5.67 9.79 19.58
C LYS A 533 -6.73 9.68 18.48
N GLY A 534 -6.74 10.70 17.62
CA GLY A 534 -7.53 10.75 16.41
C GLY A 534 -8.66 11.75 16.49
N GLY A 535 -9.25 12.02 15.33
CA GLY A 535 -10.48 12.78 15.22
C GLY A 535 -11.69 11.99 15.72
N LEU A 536 -12.86 12.34 15.20
CA LEU A 536 -14.13 11.70 15.56
C LEU A 536 -14.80 11.11 14.30
N PRO A 537 -14.16 10.19 13.56
CA PRO A 537 -14.80 9.50 12.44
C PRO A 537 -15.92 8.57 12.92
N LEU A 538 -16.94 8.39 12.09
CA LEU A 538 -18.01 7.43 12.34
C LEU A 538 -17.57 6.00 12.02
N GLN A 539 -16.76 5.80 10.98
CA GLN A 539 -16.34 4.50 10.48
C GLN A 539 -14.83 4.49 10.28
N TYR A 540 -14.15 3.45 10.74
CA TYR A 540 -12.70 3.31 10.58
C TYR A 540 -12.21 1.89 10.81
N GLU A 541 -11.06 1.58 10.23
CA GLU A 541 -10.27 0.41 10.62
C GLU A 541 -9.16 0.86 11.58
N PHE A 542 -8.96 0.12 12.67
CA PHE A 542 -7.94 0.37 13.68
C PHE A 542 -7.18 -0.92 13.97
N SER A 543 -5.86 -0.92 13.78
CA SER A 543 -5.01 -2.09 14.01
C SER A 543 -3.70 -1.73 14.69
N LEU A 544 -3.14 -2.69 15.43
CA LEU A 544 -1.91 -2.52 16.18
C LEU A 544 -1.26 -3.86 16.55
N GLN A 545 0.01 -3.81 16.92
CA GLN A 545 0.71 -4.86 17.66
C GLN A 545 0.70 -4.53 19.14
N VAL A 546 0.58 -5.57 19.97
CA VAL A 546 0.62 -5.44 21.42
C VAL A 546 1.59 -6.41 22.05
N ARG A 547 2.34 -5.92 23.03
CA ARG A 547 3.13 -6.73 23.97
C ARG A 547 2.65 -6.39 25.36
N SER A 548 2.28 -7.38 26.16
CA SER A 548 1.72 -7.17 27.49
C SER A 548 2.43 -7.97 28.57
N GLU A 549 2.71 -7.34 29.70
CA GLU A 549 3.17 -8.00 30.93
C GLU A 549 1.99 -8.38 31.85
N GLY A 550 0.76 -8.01 31.49
CA GLY A 550 -0.46 -8.35 32.24
C GLY A 550 -1.75 -8.04 31.47
N VAL A 551 -2.75 -7.46 32.14
CA VAL A 551 -4.04 -7.10 31.53
C VAL A 551 -3.94 -5.71 30.91
N GLY A 552 -4.32 -5.59 29.65
CA GLY A 552 -4.38 -4.32 28.93
C GLY A 552 -5.47 -4.34 27.88
N GLY A 553 -5.51 -3.31 27.05
CA GLY A 553 -6.51 -3.28 26.00
C GLY A 553 -6.50 -2.03 25.17
N VAL A 554 -7.54 -1.94 24.35
CA VAL A 554 -7.82 -0.79 23.52
C VAL A 554 -9.25 -0.33 23.70
N TYR A 555 -9.47 0.96 23.48
CA TYR A 555 -10.78 1.53 23.24
C TYR A 555 -10.98 1.66 21.73
N PRO A 556 -11.62 0.68 21.05
CA PRO A 556 -11.99 0.85 19.64
C PRO A 556 -13.13 1.85 19.47
N VAL A 557 -13.77 2.27 20.56
CA VAL A 557 -14.73 3.38 20.57
C VAL A 557 -14.50 4.14 21.86
N TYR A 558 -14.08 5.40 21.77
CA TYR A 558 -14.13 6.31 22.91
C TYR A 558 -14.67 7.67 22.46
N ARG A 559 -15.86 8.03 22.95
CA ARG A 559 -16.43 9.36 22.80
C ARG A 559 -16.34 10.12 24.13
N ASP A 560 -16.78 9.47 25.20
CA ASP A 560 -16.79 9.95 26.58
C ASP A 560 -17.00 8.77 27.56
N GLU A 561 -17.15 9.05 28.86
CA GLU A 561 -17.38 8.03 29.89
C GLU A 561 -18.72 7.30 29.77
N ASP A 562 -19.69 7.88 29.08
CA ASP A 562 -21.01 7.30 28.89
C ASP A 562 -21.11 6.50 27.58
N ASN A 563 -20.14 6.67 26.69
CA ASN A 563 -20.14 6.11 25.33
C ASN A 563 -18.73 5.63 24.94
N TYR A 564 -18.42 4.38 25.31
CA TYR A 564 -17.17 3.73 24.95
C TYR A 564 -17.35 2.21 24.81
N ALA A 565 -16.50 1.62 23.98
CA ALA A 565 -16.25 0.19 23.92
C ALA A 565 -14.80 -0.06 24.33
N CYS A 566 -14.57 -1.18 24.99
CA CYS A 566 -13.27 -1.62 25.48
C CYS A 566 -13.06 -3.08 25.08
N LEU A 567 -11.88 -3.37 24.53
CA LEU A 567 -11.40 -4.73 24.29
C LEU A 567 -10.21 -4.98 25.21
N THR A 568 -10.44 -5.76 26.26
CA THR A 568 -9.43 -6.13 27.24
C THR A 568 -8.84 -7.49 26.89
N PHE A 569 -7.53 -7.58 26.70
CA PHE A 569 -6.81 -8.85 26.55
C PHE A 569 -6.13 -9.26 27.85
N ASP A 570 -6.01 -10.57 28.06
CA ASP A 570 -5.20 -11.14 29.14
C ASP A 570 -3.69 -11.08 28.82
N ARG A 571 -2.87 -11.44 29.80
CA ARG A 571 -1.40 -11.41 29.67
C ARG A 571 -0.90 -12.26 28.50
N ASP A 572 -1.50 -13.43 28.33
CA ASP A 572 -1.02 -14.44 27.40
C ASP A 572 -1.73 -14.32 26.03
N PHE A 573 -2.51 -13.24 25.83
CA PHE A 573 -3.28 -12.92 24.63
C PHE A 573 -4.13 -14.10 24.11
N THR A 574 -4.70 -14.87 25.03
CA THR A 574 -5.54 -16.03 24.72
C THR A 574 -7.03 -15.68 24.71
N THR A 575 -7.38 -14.57 25.34
CA THR A 575 -8.77 -14.15 25.54
C THR A 575 -8.90 -12.65 25.35
N ILE A 576 -9.87 -12.22 24.55
CA ILE A 576 -10.27 -10.82 24.41
C ILE A 576 -11.69 -10.66 24.93
N ARG A 577 -11.87 -9.76 25.88
CA ARG A 577 -13.17 -9.43 26.46
C ARG A 577 -13.63 -8.07 25.96
N PHE A 578 -14.79 -8.06 25.33
CA PHE A 578 -15.55 -6.85 25.05
C PHE A 578 -16.34 -6.42 26.30
N SER A 579 -16.28 -5.13 26.60
CA SER A 579 -17.13 -4.44 27.58
C SER A 579 -17.32 -2.98 27.17
N GLY A 580 -18.20 -2.23 27.84
CA GLY A 580 -18.37 -0.81 27.53
C GLY A 580 -19.62 -0.17 28.12
N ARG A 581 -19.86 1.08 27.75
CA ARG A 581 -21.09 1.82 28.01
C ARG A 581 -21.63 2.45 26.74
N ARG A 582 -22.96 2.54 26.66
CA ARG A 582 -23.69 3.22 25.60
C ARG A 582 -24.83 4.03 26.23
N HIS A 583 -24.88 5.33 25.99
CA HIS A 583 -25.82 6.23 26.66
C HIS A 583 -25.82 6.06 28.18
N GLY A 584 -24.62 5.89 28.76
CA GLY A 584 -24.42 5.66 30.20
C GLY A 584 -24.78 4.26 30.68
N GLN A 585 -25.36 3.40 29.83
CA GLN A 585 -25.76 2.04 30.20
C GLN A 585 -24.66 1.01 29.91
N PRO A 586 -24.27 0.17 30.88
CA PRO A 586 -23.32 -0.91 30.66
C PRO A 586 -23.78 -1.86 29.55
N GLN A 587 -22.84 -2.26 28.70
CA GLN A 587 -23.07 -3.28 27.69
C GLN A 587 -22.79 -4.67 28.25
N PRO A 588 -23.53 -5.72 27.83
CA PRO A 588 -23.20 -7.08 28.18
C PRO A 588 -21.77 -7.42 27.79
N SER A 589 -21.02 -8.00 28.73
CA SER A 589 -19.67 -8.45 28.44
C SER A 589 -19.72 -9.65 27.50
N VAL A 590 -18.85 -9.66 26.50
CA VAL A 590 -18.68 -10.80 25.58
C VAL A 590 -17.21 -11.20 25.61
N GLU A 591 -16.94 -12.50 25.63
CA GLU A 591 -15.58 -13.03 25.67
C GLU A 591 -15.30 -13.83 24.40
N PHE A 592 -14.12 -13.60 23.82
CA PHE A 592 -13.65 -14.22 22.59
C PHE A 592 -12.35 -14.95 22.87
N SER A 593 -12.28 -16.23 22.49
CA SER A 593 -11.02 -16.97 22.52
C SER A 593 -10.18 -16.62 21.29
N VAL A 594 -8.91 -16.29 21.51
CA VAL A 594 -7.94 -16.04 20.45
C VAL A 594 -7.38 -17.37 19.96
N ARG A 595 -7.51 -17.63 18.67
CA ARG A 595 -6.92 -18.82 18.03
C ARG A 595 -5.47 -18.54 17.69
N LYS A 596 -4.58 -19.47 18.06
CA LYS A 596 -3.15 -19.36 17.75
C LYS A 596 -2.90 -19.55 16.26
N ARG A 597 -1.97 -18.77 15.72
CA ARG A 597 -1.41 -19.03 14.38
C ARG A 597 -0.57 -20.29 14.42
N ILE A 598 -0.73 -21.13 13.39
CA ILE A 598 0.09 -22.35 13.20
C ILE A 598 1.54 -21.95 12.90
N HIS A 599 1.72 -20.85 12.18
CA HIS A 599 3.01 -20.35 11.75
C HIS A 599 3.17 -18.86 12.09
N ARG A 600 4.35 -18.53 12.62
CA ARG A 600 4.82 -17.16 12.79
C ARG A 600 6.27 -17.07 12.34
N ALA A 601 6.61 -16.01 11.63
CA ALA A 601 8.00 -15.73 11.28
C ALA A 601 8.81 -15.24 12.48
N HIS A 602 8.15 -14.58 13.43
CA HIS A 602 8.76 -13.99 14.62
C HIS A 602 8.01 -14.39 15.89
N ASP A 603 8.72 -14.57 17.00
CA ASP A 603 8.13 -14.85 18.30
C ASP A 603 7.23 -13.70 18.77
N ALA A 604 6.05 -14.03 19.30
CA ALA A 604 5.08 -13.06 19.83
C ALA A 604 5.67 -12.18 20.95
N ALA A 605 6.57 -12.70 21.77
CA ALA A 605 7.23 -11.92 22.82
C ALA A 605 8.09 -10.78 22.26
N VAL A 606 8.58 -10.91 21.02
CA VAL A 606 9.37 -9.89 20.33
C VAL A 606 8.50 -9.04 19.40
N ASN A 607 7.69 -9.70 18.57
CA ASN A 607 6.92 -9.03 17.51
C ASN A 607 5.60 -8.43 18.00
N GLY A 608 5.09 -8.93 19.13
CA GLY A 608 3.76 -8.65 19.62
C GLY A 608 2.69 -9.54 18.98
N ASP A 609 1.49 -9.43 19.53
CA ASP A 609 0.26 -9.99 18.99
C ASP A 609 -0.54 -8.91 18.28
N ASN A 610 -1.21 -9.28 17.19
CA ASN A 610 -2.01 -8.39 16.39
C ASN A 610 -3.45 -8.33 16.88
N LEU A 611 -3.95 -7.10 17.04
CA LEU A 611 -5.37 -6.80 17.20
C LEU A 611 -5.80 -5.89 16.04
N ARG A 612 -6.97 -6.16 15.45
CA ARG A 612 -7.62 -5.28 14.48
C ARG A 612 -9.11 -5.18 14.78
N VAL A 613 -9.65 -3.98 14.62
CA VAL A 613 -11.07 -3.69 14.77
C VAL A 613 -11.53 -2.87 13.58
N VAL A 614 -12.63 -3.31 12.97
CA VAL A 614 -13.34 -2.52 11.95
C VAL A 614 -14.60 -1.98 12.60
N LYS A 615 -14.68 -0.64 12.70
CA LYS A 615 -15.81 0.06 13.28
C LYS A 615 -16.71 0.59 12.18
N PHE A 616 -18.00 0.24 12.28
CA PHE A 616 -19.10 0.87 11.58
C PHE A 616 -20.01 1.60 12.58
N GLY A 617 -20.98 2.36 12.08
CA GLY A 617 -21.99 3.01 12.93
C GLY A 617 -22.88 1.99 13.65
N ASP A 618 -23.09 0.80 13.10
CA ASP A 618 -24.02 -0.22 13.60
C ASP A 618 -23.35 -1.48 14.18
N ARG A 619 -22.03 -1.61 14.06
CA ARG A 619 -21.28 -2.81 14.52
C ARG A 619 -19.77 -2.58 14.67
N LEU A 620 -19.13 -3.47 15.43
CA LEU A 620 -17.68 -3.66 15.49
C LEU A 620 -17.34 -5.08 15.03
N ILE A 621 -16.41 -5.23 14.09
CA ILE A 621 -15.88 -6.54 13.65
C ILE A 621 -14.48 -6.69 14.24
N LEU A 622 -14.26 -7.77 14.98
CA LEU A 622 -13.06 -7.98 15.78
C LEU A 622 -12.16 -9.05 15.16
N PHE A 623 -10.87 -8.77 15.10
CA PHE A 623 -9.85 -9.71 14.64
C PHE A 623 -8.70 -9.77 15.63
N ALA A 624 -8.17 -10.96 15.83
CA ALA A 624 -6.88 -11.16 16.46
C ALA A 624 -6.05 -12.09 15.60
N GLU A 625 -4.77 -11.77 15.44
CA GLU A 625 -3.83 -12.62 14.69
C GLU A 625 -4.28 -12.89 13.24
N GLY A 626 -4.96 -11.92 12.61
CA GLY A 626 -5.53 -12.05 11.28
C GLY A 626 -6.81 -12.92 11.20
N TYR A 627 -7.30 -13.47 12.31
CA TYR A 627 -8.53 -14.27 12.36
C TYR A 627 -9.71 -13.48 12.90
N GLU A 628 -10.88 -13.59 12.26
CA GLU A 628 -12.11 -12.96 12.73
C GLU A 628 -12.65 -13.65 13.99
N LEU A 629 -12.77 -12.90 15.08
CA LEU A 629 -13.29 -13.39 16.36
C LEU A 629 -14.81 -13.32 16.42
N GLY A 630 -15.40 -12.30 15.79
CA GLY A 630 -16.83 -12.09 15.73
C GLY A 630 -17.21 -10.62 15.64
N THR A 631 -18.52 -10.39 15.66
CA THR A 631 -19.14 -9.06 15.49
C THR A 631 -19.92 -8.66 16.74
N ILE A 632 -19.74 -7.42 17.19
CA ILE A 632 -20.54 -6.79 18.25
C ILE A 632 -21.48 -5.76 17.62
N MET A 633 -22.78 -6.04 17.66
CA MET A 633 -23.80 -5.12 17.14
C MET A 633 -24.04 -3.94 18.08
N GLY A 634 -24.25 -2.76 17.50
CA GLY A 634 -24.72 -1.60 18.24
C GLY A 634 -24.60 -0.28 17.49
N ASP A 635 -25.44 0.69 17.87
CA ASP A 635 -25.30 2.09 17.45
C ASP A 635 -24.10 2.75 18.16
N TRP A 636 -22.98 2.84 17.44
CA TRP A 636 -21.70 3.34 17.93
C TRP A 636 -21.47 4.77 17.43
N PRO A 637 -21.23 5.75 18.33
CA PRO A 637 -21.09 7.14 17.93
C PRO A 637 -19.77 7.38 17.18
N VAL A 638 -19.64 8.58 16.61
CA VAL A 638 -18.33 9.13 16.25
C VAL A 638 -17.36 9.05 17.42
N SER A 639 -16.15 8.56 17.19
CA SER A 639 -15.23 8.26 18.29
C SER A 639 -13.77 8.33 17.86
N ARG A 640 -12.90 8.47 18.85
CA ARG A 640 -11.46 8.31 18.71
C ARG A 640 -11.02 6.95 19.23
N ALA A 641 -9.80 6.54 18.88
CA ALA A 641 -9.18 5.32 19.40
C ALA A 641 -8.45 5.61 20.72
N GLY A 642 -8.35 4.59 21.57
CA GLY A 642 -7.61 4.66 22.82
C GLY A 642 -6.82 3.38 23.11
N LEU A 643 -5.80 3.52 23.95
CA LEU A 643 -4.95 2.43 24.44
C LEU A 643 -4.95 2.49 25.97
N PHE A 644 -4.88 1.35 26.64
CA PHE A 644 -4.73 1.33 28.09
C PHE A 644 -3.95 0.11 28.59
N ALA A 645 -3.34 0.27 29.77
CA ALA A 645 -2.78 -0.80 30.56
C ALA A 645 -3.54 -0.87 31.89
N GLU A 646 -4.12 -2.02 32.23
CA GLU A 646 -4.89 -2.18 33.48
C GLU A 646 -4.00 -2.74 34.59
N LYS A 647 -3.34 -3.87 34.33
CA LYS A 647 -2.45 -4.57 35.28
C LYS A 647 -1.19 -4.96 34.56
N GLY A 648 -0.03 -4.53 35.03
CA GLY A 648 1.22 -4.72 34.30
C GLY A 648 1.40 -3.70 33.17
N ARG A 649 2.58 -3.67 32.59
CA ARG A 649 2.93 -2.74 31.51
C ARG A 649 2.44 -3.29 30.17
N CYS A 650 1.97 -2.41 29.29
CA CYS A 650 1.66 -2.75 27.89
C CYS A 650 2.47 -1.86 26.95
N ALA A 651 2.93 -2.43 25.84
CA ALA A 651 3.57 -1.70 24.75
C ALA A 651 2.78 -1.92 23.45
N PHE A 652 2.53 -0.84 22.73
CA PHE A 652 1.76 -0.81 21.51
C PHE A 652 2.63 -0.29 20.36
N ASP A 653 2.60 -0.96 19.23
CA ASP A 653 3.44 -0.65 18.08
C ASP A 653 2.72 -0.92 16.76
N GLY A 654 3.27 -0.45 15.64
CA GLY A 654 2.69 -0.63 14.30
C GLY A 654 1.21 -0.26 14.24
N ILE A 655 0.87 0.92 14.79
CA ILE A 655 -0.50 1.38 14.96
C ILE A 655 -0.97 2.02 13.66
N THR A 656 -2.11 1.57 13.14
CA THR A 656 -2.74 2.11 11.94
C THR A 656 -4.19 2.46 12.25
N LEU A 657 -4.63 3.63 11.81
CA LEU A 657 -6.04 4.00 11.80
C LEU A 657 -6.35 4.77 10.52
N TYR A 658 -7.42 4.41 9.82
CA TYR A 658 -7.93 5.21 8.71
C TYR A 658 -9.44 5.18 8.66
N GLU A 659 -10.02 6.30 8.24
CA GLU A 659 -11.46 6.46 8.04
C GLU A 659 -11.94 5.57 6.89
N LEU A 660 -13.11 4.98 7.08
CA LEU A 660 -13.85 4.25 6.06
C LEU A 660 -15.01 5.13 5.55
N PRO A 661 -15.34 5.06 4.25
CA PRO A 661 -16.40 5.86 3.63
C PRO A 661 -17.79 5.61 4.21
#